data_AF-A0A3D0TRH1-F1
#
_entry.id   AF-A0A3D0TRH1-F1
#
_cell.length_a   1.000
_cell.length_b   1.000
_cell.length_c   1.000
_cell.angle_alpha   90.00
_cell.angle_beta   90.00
_cell.angle_gamma   90.00
#
_symmetry.space_group_name_H-M   'P 1'
#
loop_
_entity.id
_entity.type
_entity.pdbx_description
1 polymer ?
#
loop_
_entity_poly.entity_id
_entity_poly.type
_entity_poly.pdbx_seq_one_letter_code
_entity_poly.pdbx_strand_id
1 'polypeptide(L)'
;MEFLNKLFGKKEGNKDIAEFLPEQIYQSGTLELQDVIAPSALKVLPNSLNVSGKITRTFFVISYPRFLTEGWFAPIINLDKVFDISIFVHPVDTGKILKQFQKKVAEVQSQMADREKKGLVRDPVLETGYQDLEKLRDDLIQAQEKLFDVGIYITIYAATEEEMDKTESEVKSILESKLVIIKPALFQQEPGFRSTTPLGNDELMMHNKLNSSPLSSVFPFLSFDLTSNKGILYGVNRHNASLILFDRFSLENYNSIILAKSGSGKSLDKREVVLYKEGGNIYMKPIGSLVERYIKKYGCTKIDDELEGVINPDIHVFSFDSQMRGRWSKVSVAARKTAPAIFYTFRTKSGRKITTTADHNMLILRDGKIIAAKSDEVRMGEYIPLPRIVYAIGEQTQTLGADMLGKAPKKHSNAKWWTFPEHLLVTESLGSLLGWIASEGTTRREKTLISNTDEEALAHIEKQCIEFGIKPHQTGRGVAIYSTHFSVLVHRLGGAGKSGEKRVAPFLFNAPRPVIAAFIRAYFEGDGGVEKAAITAISKSSELISGISYLLYYFGIVARVQRRKKRYSKTGKKRTFWLLSISGQDNLRKFEEYIGFISVRKKAALGEISKKNGNTNCDIVPGLLALARELAFLFDSQLSDITDFSALKQGHDFSPDRLRRLVSVFEGRIKRFKDLQPFMQKLSDLPTIAAVIQKAEENRLVNHTLIKTMSSSWFTVKQGMPPRVNNALKIFAVADIPSPTTTLELKEMISNGIAYTRARTNDIHKFLSLSLRGKRDDSSYEMLRTAAEFVWNEYRRVYASLTRIEEIVTIFKTLAYADLFFDPIIAIEKKPNNRDKYVYDLTVTNEVFLAGYGGMFVHNSYMAKLEILRSLMFGTDVIVMDPEREYEYLAEAAGGKYFSISLNSPHHINPFELAAPREDESADDVLRSNIVNLVGLFRILLGGLTPEEDGIIDLAITETYALKDIIPESDFSKVTPPLLSDFELVLAGMEGADSLVQRLSKYTRGTWAGFINQPSNIDINSNFIVFSLRDMEDELKSAAMYIIMRFIWNAIRKELKRRIVLIDEAWWMMKSEDTASFLYSIAKRGRKYFLGLSTITQDAADFMKSSYGVPIITNSSIQLLLKQSPTTIDVLQKTFNLTDEEKYLLLESGVGEGIFFAGLKHVAIKIISSYTEDQIITSDPSQILSIKKAKQDLEETEAKQKS
;
A
#
# COMPACT_ATOMS: atom_id res chain seq x y z
N MET A 1 36.36 -70.39 -14.23
CA MET A 1 37.39 -70.47 -15.27
C MET A 1 38.28 -69.23 -15.33
N GLU A 2 37.81 -68.01 -14.99
CA GLU A 2 38.66 -66.80 -15.08
C GLU A 2 39.72 -66.62 -13.97
N PHE A 3 39.67 -67.41 -12.90
CA PHE A 3 40.61 -67.34 -11.77
C PHE A 3 42.09 -67.64 -12.16
N LEU A 4 42.34 -68.27 -13.32
CA LEU A 4 43.68 -68.72 -13.73
C LEU A 4 44.44 -67.75 -14.64
N ASN A 5 43.77 -66.88 -15.41
CA ASN A 5 44.44 -66.06 -16.43
C ASN A 5 45.06 -64.74 -15.90
N LYS A 6 44.89 -64.39 -14.62
CA LYS A 6 45.54 -63.21 -14.01
C LYS A 6 46.84 -63.52 -13.25
N LEU A 7 47.29 -64.79 -13.23
CA LEU A 7 48.41 -65.23 -12.39
C LEU A 7 49.77 -65.33 -13.10
N PHE A 8 49.84 -65.23 -14.45
CA PHE A 8 51.09 -65.34 -15.21
C PHE A 8 51.12 -64.46 -16.48
N GLY A 9 52.28 -63.83 -16.78
CA GLY A 9 52.54 -63.05 -18.01
C GLY A 9 52.60 -61.54 -17.79
N LYS A 10 53.54 -60.98 -17.01
CA LYS A 10 54.99 -60.79 -17.27
C LYS A 10 55.32 -59.78 -18.39
N LYS A 11 56.03 -58.73 -17.97
CA LYS A 11 56.67 -57.64 -18.73
C LYS A 11 57.20 -58.01 -20.12
N GLU A 12 56.98 -57.11 -21.07
CA GLU A 12 58.05 -56.60 -21.95
C GLU A 12 57.93 -55.07 -22.05
N GLY A 13 59.07 -54.41 -22.25
CA GLY A 13 59.16 -52.97 -22.48
C GLY A 13 60.05 -52.70 -23.69
N ASN A 14 60.00 -51.46 -24.19
CA ASN A 14 60.69 -50.94 -25.38
C ASN A 14 60.30 -51.58 -26.73
N LYS A 15 59.56 -50.81 -27.54
CA LYS A 15 60.02 -50.45 -28.89
C LYS A 15 59.79 -48.97 -29.17
N ASP A 16 60.92 -48.30 -29.39
CA ASP A 16 61.17 -47.29 -30.40
C ASP A 16 60.14 -46.17 -30.60
N ILE A 17 60.50 -45.05 -29.95
CA ILE A 17 60.29 -43.66 -30.35
C ILE A 17 60.09 -43.53 -31.87
N ALA A 18 58.86 -43.26 -32.30
CA ALA A 18 58.62 -42.51 -33.51
C ALA A 18 58.75 -41.02 -33.19
N GLU A 19 59.46 -40.26 -34.02
CA GLU A 19 59.59 -38.80 -33.87
C GLU A 19 58.26 -38.11 -34.17
N PHE A 20 57.42 -37.96 -33.14
CA PHE A 20 56.24 -37.11 -33.23
C PHE A 20 56.66 -35.64 -33.19
N LEU A 21 56.60 -35.00 -34.36
CA LEU A 21 56.79 -33.56 -34.50
C LEU A 21 55.82 -32.80 -33.58
N PRO A 22 56.26 -31.77 -32.84
CA PRO A 22 55.42 -31.07 -31.85
C PRO A 22 54.08 -30.57 -32.41
N GLU A 23 54.03 -30.19 -33.68
CA GLU A 23 52.82 -29.68 -34.35
C GLU A 23 51.65 -30.68 -34.36
N GLN A 24 51.91 -31.99 -34.39
CA GLN A 24 50.85 -33.01 -34.33
C GLN A 24 50.22 -33.14 -32.93
N ILE A 25 50.93 -32.76 -31.87
CA ILE A 25 50.38 -32.69 -30.50
C ILE A 25 49.50 -31.44 -30.33
N TYR A 26 49.83 -30.34 -31.01
CA TYR A 26 49.02 -29.13 -30.96
C TYR A 26 47.75 -29.19 -31.82
N GLN A 27 47.68 -30.06 -32.84
CA GLN A 27 46.45 -30.24 -33.64
C GLN A 27 45.37 -31.10 -32.96
N SER A 28 45.68 -31.88 -31.91
CA SER A 28 44.66 -32.49 -31.05
C SER A 28 44.12 -31.55 -29.96
N GLY A 29 44.53 -30.27 -29.97
CA GLY A 29 44.19 -29.25 -28.98
C GLY A 29 42.93 -28.42 -29.28
N THR A 30 42.03 -28.89 -30.14
CA THR A 30 40.69 -28.30 -30.22
C THR A 30 39.92 -28.62 -28.95
N LEU A 31 39.81 -27.65 -28.03
CA LEU A 31 38.87 -27.69 -26.90
C LEU A 31 37.48 -28.05 -27.42
N GLU A 32 37.04 -29.28 -27.17
CA GLU A 32 35.69 -29.68 -27.53
C GLU A 32 34.71 -29.07 -26.54
N LEU A 33 33.42 -28.97 -26.91
CA LEU A 33 32.40 -28.46 -25.99
C LEU A 33 32.37 -29.27 -24.69
N GLN A 34 32.67 -30.58 -24.75
CA GLN A 34 32.80 -31.44 -23.59
C GLN A 34 33.94 -31.02 -22.63
N ASP A 35 35.09 -30.56 -23.15
CA ASP A 35 36.22 -30.09 -22.32
C ASP A 35 35.92 -28.76 -21.62
N VAL A 36 35.05 -27.93 -22.22
CA VAL A 36 34.62 -26.64 -21.67
C VAL A 36 33.55 -26.80 -20.58
N ILE A 37 32.68 -27.81 -20.69
CA ILE A 37 31.60 -28.06 -19.72
C ILE A 37 31.97 -29.09 -18.64
N ALA A 38 33.05 -29.86 -18.81
CA ALA A 38 33.49 -30.84 -17.83
C ALA A 38 33.94 -30.17 -16.52
N PRO A 39 33.57 -30.73 -15.34
CA PRO A 39 34.03 -30.20 -14.06
C PRO A 39 35.54 -30.39 -13.90
N SER A 40 36.25 -29.38 -13.41
CA SER A 40 37.71 -29.40 -13.23
C SER A 40 38.21 -30.51 -12.31
N ALA A 41 37.36 -30.97 -11.39
CA ALA A 41 37.57 -32.16 -10.58
C ALA A 41 36.24 -32.69 -10.05
N LEU A 42 36.16 -34.01 -9.87
CA LEU A 42 35.01 -34.70 -9.28
C LEU A 42 35.49 -35.67 -8.19
N LYS A 43 34.94 -35.56 -6.98
CA LYS A 43 35.24 -36.45 -5.85
C LYS A 43 33.96 -36.98 -5.23
N VAL A 44 33.71 -38.27 -5.41
CA VAL A 44 32.56 -38.99 -4.85
C VAL A 44 32.82 -39.35 -3.38
N LEU A 45 31.84 -39.08 -2.52
CA LEU A 45 31.81 -39.48 -1.11
C LEU A 45 30.53 -40.30 -0.83
N PRO A 46 30.44 -41.04 0.29
CA PRO A 46 29.25 -41.83 0.61
C PRO A 46 27.95 -41.02 0.74
N ASN A 47 28.03 -39.78 1.22
CA ASN A 47 26.89 -38.91 1.50
C ASN A 47 26.82 -37.66 0.60
N SER A 48 27.84 -37.40 -0.21
CA SER A 48 27.97 -36.17 -1.00
C SER A 48 28.86 -36.36 -2.23
N LEU A 49 28.86 -35.39 -3.12
CA LEU A 49 29.72 -35.32 -4.29
C LEU A 49 30.35 -33.92 -4.34
N ASN A 50 31.67 -33.82 -4.45
CA ASN A 50 32.34 -32.54 -4.65
C ASN A 50 32.60 -32.32 -6.15
N VAL A 51 32.03 -31.26 -6.71
CA VAL A 51 32.11 -30.88 -8.12
C VAL A 51 32.81 -29.52 -8.21
N SER A 52 34.05 -29.51 -8.71
CA SER A 52 34.87 -28.30 -8.89
C SER A 52 34.95 -27.39 -7.65
N GLY A 53 34.98 -27.97 -6.45
CA GLY A 53 35.08 -27.26 -5.17
C GLY A 53 33.75 -27.03 -4.44
N LYS A 54 32.59 -27.21 -5.08
CA LYS A 54 31.28 -27.17 -4.41
C LYS A 54 30.87 -28.55 -3.91
N ILE A 55 30.29 -28.61 -2.71
CA ILE A 55 29.68 -29.84 -2.19
C ILE A 55 28.25 -29.92 -2.72
N THR A 56 27.85 -31.10 -3.17
CA THR A 56 26.50 -31.40 -3.67
C THR A 56 25.94 -32.62 -2.94
N ARG A 57 24.62 -32.63 -2.69
CA ARG A 57 23.91 -33.81 -2.17
C ARG A 57 22.60 -34.03 -2.89
N THR A 58 22.37 -35.26 -3.36
CA THR A 58 21.11 -35.65 -4.01
C THR A 58 20.20 -36.43 -3.06
N PHE A 59 18.92 -36.07 -3.08
CA PHE A 59 17.82 -36.70 -2.37
C PHE A 59 16.77 -37.21 -3.35
N PHE A 60 16.00 -38.21 -2.92
CA PHE A 60 14.84 -38.72 -3.66
C PHE A 60 13.63 -38.88 -2.73
N VAL A 61 12.42 -38.66 -3.27
CA VAL A 61 11.17 -38.86 -2.52
C VAL A 61 10.83 -40.36 -2.45
N ILE A 62 10.49 -40.84 -1.26
CA ILE A 62 10.17 -42.27 -1.01
C ILE A 62 8.74 -42.54 -0.54
N SER A 63 7.98 -41.49 -0.21
CA SER A 63 6.61 -41.63 0.29
C SER A 63 5.88 -40.29 0.18
N TYR A 64 4.59 -40.37 -0.15
CA TYR A 64 3.66 -39.25 -0.21
C TYR A 64 2.49 -39.48 0.76
N PRO A 65 1.81 -38.43 1.25
CA PRO A 65 0.55 -38.57 1.96
C PRO A 65 -0.55 -39.15 1.05
N ARG A 66 -1.59 -39.71 1.68
CA ARG A 66 -2.80 -40.23 0.99
C ARG A 66 -3.54 -39.17 0.16
N PHE A 67 -3.38 -37.89 0.51
CA PHE A 67 -3.88 -36.74 -0.27
C PHE A 67 -2.77 -35.69 -0.37
N LEU A 68 -2.40 -35.33 -1.60
CA LEU A 68 -1.56 -34.16 -1.88
C LEU A 68 -2.46 -32.95 -2.14
N THR A 69 -2.18 -31.84 -1.47
CA THR A 69 -2.85 -30.56 -1.74
C THR A 69 -2.19 -29.87 -2.92
N GLU A 70 -2.95 -29.11 -3.72
CA GLU A 70 -2.38 -28.24 -4.75
C GLU A 70 -1.28 -27.33 -4.18
N GLY A 71 -0.20 -27.13 -4.94
CA GLY A 71 0.93 -26.31 -4.53
C GLY A 71 1.78 -26.85 -3.38
N TRP A 72 1.65 -28.13 -2.99
CA TRP A 72 2.41 -28.70 -1.85
C TRP A 72 3.94 -28.56 -2.01
N PHE A 73 4.44 -28.59 -3.25
CA PHE A 73 5.86 -28.54 -3.58
C PHE A 73 6.41 -27.08 -3.67
N ALA A 74 5.54 -26.07 -3.62
CA ALA A 74 5.91 -24.66 -3.70
C ALA A 74 7.01 -24.20 -2.72
N PRO A 75 6.99 -24.59 -1.44
CA PRO A 75 7.97 -24.07 -0.49
C PRO A 75 9.39 -24.62 -0.74
N ILE A 76 9.53 -25.69 -1.54
CA ILE A 76 10.83 -26.15 -2.06
C ILE A 76 11.23 -25.33 -3.27
N ILE A 77 10.34 -25.14 -4.25
CA ILE A 77 10.62 -24.36 -5.47
C ILE A 77 11.01 -22.92 -5.14
N ASN A 78 10.36 -22.32 -4.14
CA ASN A 78 10.57 -20.93 -3.72
C ASN A 78 11.65 -20.77 -2.63
N LEU A 79 12.48 -21.79 -2.39
CA LEU A 79 13.54 -21.73 -1.38
C LEU A 79 14.75 -20.95 -1.95
N ASP A 80 15.28 -19.99 -1.20
CA ASP A 80 16.44 -19.16 -1.60
C ASP A 80 17.77 -19.94 -1.48
N LYS A 81 17.89 -20.96 -2.34
CA LYS A 81 18.99 -21.93 -2.40
C LYS A 81 19.22 -22.37 -3.84
N VAL A 82 20.46 -22.74 -4.15
CA VAL A 82 20.78 -23.36 -5.45
C VAL A 82 20.55 -24.86 -5.34
N PHE A 83 19.63 -25.37 -6.16
CA PHE A 83 19.34 -26.78 -6.30
C PHE A 83 18.79 -27.10 -7.68
N ASP A 84 19.00 -28.32 -8.14
CA ASP A 84 18.37 -28.89 -9.32
C ASP A 84 17.26 -29.85 -8.90
N ILE A 85 16.13 -29.83 -9.62
CA ILE A 85 15.03 -30.78 -9.43
C ILE A 85 14.76 -31.47 -10.75
N SER A 86 14.67 -32.80 -10.71
CA SER A 86 14.17 -33.59 -11.85
C SER A 86 12.98 -34.43 -11.44
N ILE A 87 11.94 -34.39 -12.27
CA ILE A 87 10.68 -35.12 -12.11
C ILE A 87 10.56 -36.07 -13.30
N PHE A 88 10.79 -37.35 -13.05
CA PHE A 88 10.62 -38.40 -14.04
C PHE A 88 9.21 -38.97 -13.95
N VAL A 89 8.55 -39.09 -15.09
CA VAL A 89 7.16 -39.58 -15.21
C VAL A 89 7.12 -40.68 -16.25
N HIS A 90 7.05 -41.92 -15.79
CA HIS A 90 6.99 -43.09 -16.66
C HIS A 90 5.55 -43.64 -16.70
N PRO A 91 4.89 -43.72 -17.87
CA PRO A 91 3.54 -44.25 -17.97
C PRO A 91 3.54 -45.76 -17.71
N VAL A 92 2.58 -46.25 -16.91
CA VAL A 92 2.47 -47.68 -16.59
C VAL A 92 1.28 -48.31 -17.32
N ASP A 93 1.49 -49.52 -17.85
CA ASP A 93 0.47 -50.33 -18.53
C ASP A 93 -0.71 -50.66 -17.59
N THR A 94 -1.82 -49.95 -17.79
CA THR A 94 -3.06 -50.05 -17.01
C THR A 94 -3.63 -51.46 -17.03
N GLY A 95 -3.47 -52.20 -18.14
CA GLY A 95 -4.01 -53.56 -18.30
C GLY A 95 -3.31 -54.60 -17.42
N LYS A 96 -2.01 -54.41 -17.14
CA LYS A 96 -1.27 -55.25 -16.17
C LYS A 96 -1.62 -54.90 -14.73
N ILE A 97 -1.76 -53.60 -14.43
CA ILE A 97 -2.09 -53.10 -13.10
C ILE A 97 -3.50 -53.55 -12.67
N LEU A 98 -4.52 -53.42 -13.53
CA LEU A 98 -5.89 -53.77 -13.19
C LEU A 98 -6.04 -55.23 -12.73
N LYS A 99 -5.28 -56.17 -13.31
CA LYS A 99 -5.23 -57.58 -12.87
C LYS A 99 -4.64 -57.74 -11.46
N GLN A 100 -3.64 -56.94 -11.10
CA GLN A 100 -3.07 -56.92 -9.76
C GLN A 100 -4.05 -56.29 -8.74
N PHE A 101 -4.72 -55.20 -9.11
CA PHE A 101 -5.76 -54.58 -8.28
C PHE A 101 -6.95 -55.52 -8.05
N GLN A 102 -7.46 -56.21 -9.07
CA GLN A 102 -8.51 -57.22 -8.92
C GLN A 102 -8.11 -58.32 -7.91
N LYS A 103 -6.87 -58.84 -8.01
CA LYS A 103 -6.36 -59.81 -7.04
C LYS A 103 -6.27 -59.22 -5.63
N LYS A 104 -5.80 -57.98 -5.49
CA LYS A 104 -5.64 -57.32 -4.18
C LYS A 104 -6.98 -56.98 -3.51
N VAL A 105 -7.97 -56.52 -4.29
CA VAL A 105 -9.34 -56.30 -3.84
C VAL A 105 -9.95 -57.61 -3.34
N ALA A 106 -9.80 -58.72 -4.09
CA ALA A 106 -10.28 -60.03 -3.66
C ALA A 106 -9.56 -60.54 -2.38
N GLU A 107 -8.26 -60.33 -2.24
CA GLU A 107 -7.51 -60.65 -1.00
C GLU A 107 -8.05 -59.86 0.21
N VAL A 108 -8.25 -58.55 0.08
CA VAL A 108 -8.77 -57.69 1.15
C VAL A 108 -10.21 -58.05 1.49
N GLN A 109 -11.06 -58.29 0.49
CA GLN A 109 -12.45 -58.73 0.67
C GLN A 109 -12.53 -60.08 1.40
N SER A 110 -11.66 -61.03 1.04
CA SER A 110 -11.56 -62.32 1.75
C SER A 110 -11.10 -62.14 3.19
N GLN A 111 -10.16 -61.24 3.46
CA GLN A 111 -9.68 -60.93 4.81
C GLN A 111 -10.77 -60.28 5.69
N MET A 112 -11.60 -59.41 5.10
CA MET A 112 -12.77 -58.83 5.76
C MET A 112 -13.83 -59.91 6.06
N ALA A 113 -14.18 -60.74 5.07
CA ALA A 113 -15.14 -61.83 5.24
C ALA A 113 -14.70 -62.87 6.29
N ASP A 114 -13.40 -63.20 6.34
CA ASP A 114 -12.86 -64.10 7.36
C ASP A 114 -12.85 -63.49 8.77
N ARG A 115 -12.72 -62.16 8.90
CA ARG A 115 -12.84 -61.47 10.19
C ARG A 115 -14.29 -61.39 10.66
N GLU A 116 -15.22 -61.11 9.75
CA GLU A 116 -16.66 -61.10 10.03
C GLU A 116 -17.17 -62.49 10.42
N LYS A 117 -16.76 -63.56 9.71
CA LYS A 117 -17.02 -64.96 10.09
C LYS A 117 -16.46 -65.35 11.46
N LYS A 118 -15.36 -64.73 11.89
CA LYS A 118 -14.74 -64.94 13.23
C LYS A 118 -15.38 -64.08 14.33
N GLY A 119 -16.44 -63.32 14.01
CA GLY A 119 -17.12 -62.43 14.96
C GLY A 119 -16.27 -61.27 15.45
N LEU A 120 -15.20 -60.92 14.72
CA LEU A 120 -14.32 -59.81 15.07
C LEU A 120 -14.95 -58.48 14.68
N VAL A 121 -14.72 -57.45 15.49
CA VAL A 121 -15.17 -56.08 15.21
C VAL A 121 -14.57 -55.60 13.89
N ARG A 122 -15.39 -54.89 13.09
CA ARG A 122 -14.99 -54.27 11.83
C ARG A 122 -13.73 -53.42 12.02
N ASP A 123 -12.79 -53.57 11.12
CA ASP A 123 -11.52 -52.83 11.11
C ASP A 123 -11.67 -51.64 10.14
N PRO A 124 -11.82 -50.40 10.63
CA PRO A 124 -12.09 -49.25 9.77
C PRO A 124 -10.96 -48.97 8.78
N VAL A 125 -9.72 -49.40 9.08
CA VAL A 125 -8.57 -49.21 8.19
C VAL A 125 -8.67 -50.14 6.98
N LEU A 126 -9.11 -51.39 7.17
CA LEU A 126 -9.36 -52.32 6.06
C LEU A 126 -10.59 -51.94 5.23
N GLU A 127 -11.70 -51.54 5.87
CA GLU A 127 -12.90 -51.07 5.15
C GLU A 127 -12.59 -49.84 4.29
N THR A 128 -11.86 -48.86 4.85
CA THR A 128 -11.42 -47.67 4.12
C THR A 128 -10.46 -48.04 2.99
N GLY A 129 -9.49 -48.94 3.23
CA GLY A 129 -8.55 -49.40 2.21
C GLY A 129 -9.23 -50.17 1.07
N TYR A 130 -10.27 -50.95 1.37
CA TYR A 130 -11.09 -51.63 0.35
C TYR A 130 -11.84 -50.61 -0.53
N GLN A 131 -12.48 -49.62 0.08
CA GLN A 131 -13.21 -48.56 -0.65
C GLN A 131 -12.29 -47.73 -1.55
N ASP A 132 -11.10 -47.36 -1.06
CA ASP A 132 -10.08 -46.67 -1.87
C ASP A 132 -9.63 -47.51 -3.08
N LEU A 133 -9.39 -48.81 -2.87
CA LEU A 133 -8.95 -49.73 -3.93
C LEU A 133 -10.05 -49.98 -4.99
N GLU A 134 -11.32 -50.07 -4.59
CA GLU A 134 -12.43 -50.14 -5.54
C GLU A 134 -12.59 -48.84 -6.32
N LYS A 135 -12.57 -47.68 -5.65
CA LYS A 135 -12.69 -46.38 -6.32
C LYS A 135 -11.57 -46.18 -7.35
N LEU A 136 -10.31 -46.37 -6.97
CA LEU A 136 -9.18 -46.20 -7.87
C LEU A 136 -9.22 -47.21 -9.04
N ARG A 137 -9.69 -48.44 -8.81
CA ARG A 137 -9.92 -49.42 -9.88
C ARG A 137 -10.96 -48.90 -10.88
N ASP A 138 -12.06 -48.35 -10.39
CA ASP A 138 -13.16 -47.89 -11.24
C ASP A 138 -12.78 -46.62 -12.03
N ASP A 139 -12.06 -45.67 -11.40
CA ASP A 139 -11.51 -44.47 -12.03
C ASP A 139 -10.50 -44.82 -13.16
N LEU A 140 -9.69 -45.87 -12.96
CA LEU A 140 -8.76 -46.40 -13.97
C LEU A 140 -9.48 -47.16 -15.11
N ILE A 141 -10.56 -47.92 -14.82
CA ILE A 141 -11.36 -48.62 -15.83
C ILE A 141 -12.10 -47.62 -16.73
N GLN A 142 -12.62 -46.54 -16.15
CA GLN A 142 -13.31 -45.48 -16.88
C GLN A 142 -12.36 -44.50 -17.60
N ALA A 143 -11.04 -44.71 -17.51
CA ALA A 143 -9.99 -43.85 -18.05
C ALA A 143 -10.07 -42.38 -17.57
N GLN A 144 -10.67 -42.13 -16.41
CA GLN A 144 -10.64 -40.82 -15.75
C GLN A 144 -9.25 -40.54 -15.16
N GLU A 145 -8.59 -41.59 -14.69
CA GLU A 145 -7.25 -41.58 -14.11
C GLU A 145 -6.29 -42.47 -14.92
N LYS A 146 -4.99 -42.17 -14.85
CA LYS A 146 -3.90 -43.01 -15.38
C LYS A 146 -2.83 -43.18 -14.31
N LEU A 147 -2.13 -44.31 -14.31
CA LEU A 147 -1.07 -44.59 -13.34
C LEU A 147 0.33 -44.35 -13.95
N PHE A 148 1.21 -43.74 -13.16
CA PHE A 148 2.58 -43.41 -13.51
C PHE A 148 3.55 -43.90 -12.42
N ASP A 149 4.73 -44.34 -12.83
CA ASP A 149 5.90 -44.47 -11.95
C ASP A 149 6.63 -43.12 -11.97
N VAL A 150 6.72 -42.50 -10.80
CA VAL A 150 7.16 -41.10 -10.64
C VAL A 150 8.37 -41.02 -9.72
N GLY A 151 9.49 -40.52 -10.25
CA GLY A 151 10.69 -40.17 -9.50
C GLY A 151 10.78 -38.66 -9.30
N ILE A 152 11.02 -38.20 -8.08
CA ILE A 152 11.37 -36.79 -7.79
C ILE A 152 12.73 -36.79 -7.12
N TYR A 153 13.71 -36.17 -7.77
CA TYR A 153 15.07 -36.05 -7.28
C TYR A 153 15.43 -34.57 -7.10
N ILE A 154 16.14 -34.27 -6.00
CA ILE A 154 16.52 -32.91 -5.61
C ILE A 154 18.02 -32.94 -5.29
N THR A 155 18.82 -32.19 -6.03
CA THR A 155 20.27 -32.03 -5.79
C THR A 155 20.55 -30.64 -5.29
N ILE A 156 21.01 -30.49 -4.04
CA ILE A 156 21.34 -29.19 -3.44
C ILE A 156 22.84 -28.92 -3.53
N TYR A 157 23.23 -27.64 -3.53
CA TYR A 157 24.62 -27.17 -3.62
C TYR A 157 25.00 -26.30 -2.42
N ALA A 158 26.23 -26.45 -1.92
CA ALA A 158 26.78 -25.60 -0.86
C ALA A 158 28.30 -25.37 -1.03
N ALA A 159 28.81 -24.29 -0.43
CA ALA A 159 30.24 -24.02 -0.37
C ALA A 159 30.94 -24.76 0.79
N THR A 160 30.22 -25.06 1.88
CA THR A 160 30.74 -25.76 3.06
C THR A 160 29.81 -26.89 3.50
N GLU A 161 30.35 -27.82 4.29
CA GLU A 161 29.57 -28.97 4.78
C GLU A 161 28.52 -28.54 5.83
N GLU A 162 28.80 -27.49 6.60
CA GLU A 162 27.83 -26.87 7.53
C GLU A 162 26.65 -26.21 6.80
N GLU A 163 26.90 -25.51 5.68
CA GLU A 163 25.84 -24.95 4.83
C GLU A 163 25.03 -26.06 4.15
N MET A 164 25.69 -27.16 3.76
CA MET A 164 25.05 -28.35 3.20
C MET A 164 24.09 -28.99 4.21
N ASP A 165 24.55 -29.29 5.42
CA ASP A 165 23.73 -29.91 6.48
C ASP A 165 22.53 -29.04 6.87
N LYS A 166 22.72 -27.71 6.91
CA LYS A 166 21.65 -26.75 7.16
C LYS A 166 20.60 -26.76 6.05
N THR A 167 21.03 -26.76 4.79
CA THR A 167 20.14 -26.75 3.62
C THR A 167 19.39 -28.08 3.48
N GLU A 168 20.05 -29.22 3.72
CA GLU A 168 19.41 -30.53 3.82
C GLU A 168 18.32 -30.56 4.89
N SER A 169 18.63 -30.04 6.09
CA SER A 169 17.69 -29.98 7.21
C SER A 169 16.46 -29.10 6.91
N GLU A 170 16.64 -28.02 6.15
CA GLU A 170 15.59 -27.10 5.73
C GLU A 170 14.65 -27.75 4.69
N VAL A 171 15.19 -28.29 3.60
CA VAL A 171 14.44 -29.04 2.57
C VAL A 171 13.66 -30.20 3.21
N LYS A 172 14.33 -30.97 4.08
CA LYS A 172 13.71 -32.09 4.80
C LYS A 172 12.57 -31.63 5.70
N SER A 173 12.77 -30.58 6.51
CA SER A 173 11.74 -30.05 7.40
C SER A 173 10.52 -29.52 6.64
N ILE A 174 10.71 -28.94 5.45
CA ILE A 174 9.63 -28.48 4.59
C ILE A 174 8.79 -29.66 4.11
N LEU A 175 9.42 -30.69 3.53
CA LEU A 175 8.73 -31.84 2.96
C LEU A 175 8.07 -32.73 4.03
N GLU A 176 8.75 -32.97 5.15
CA GLU A 176 8.19 -33.75 6.27
C GLU A 176 6.97 -33.04 6.89
N SER A 177 6.90 -31.70 6.88
CA SER A 177 5.70 -30.94 7.30
C SER A 177 4.47 -31.19 6.40
N LYS A 178 4.70 -31.64 5.16
CA LYS A 178 3.68 -32.07 4.19
C LYS A 178 3.47 -33.59 4.18
N LEU A 179 4.08 -34.31 5.13
CA LEU A 179 4.11 -35.78 5.21
C LEU A 179 4.76 -36.44 3.98
N VAL A 180 5.59 -35.71 3.24
CA VAL A 180 6.41 -36.22 2.13
C VAL A 180 7.78 -36.57 2.67
N ILE A 181 8.22 -37.81 2.48
CA ILE A 181 9.46 -38.33 3.07
C ILE A 181 10.52 -38.43 1.98
N ILE A 182 11.69 -37.83 2.23
CA ILE A 182 12.88 -37.93 1.37
C ILE A 182 13.98 -38.79 2.00
N LYS A 183 14.87 -39.32 1.16
CA LYS A 183 16.13 -39.95 1.57
C LYS A 183 17.31 -39.45 0.74
N PRO A 184 18.52 -39.32 1.32
CA PRO A 184 19.74 -39.09 0.55
C PRO A 184 20.11 -40.34 -0.26
N ALA A 185 20.65 -40.12 -1.47
CA ALA A 185 21.20 -41.15 -2.35
C ALA A 185 22.56 -41.68 -1.83
N LEU A 186 22.58 -42.32 -0.65
CA LEU A 186 23.80 -42.81 -0.02
C LEU A 186 24.52 -43.83 -0.92
N PHE A 187 25.82 -43.64 -1.14
CA PHE A 187 26.66 -44.36 -2.12
C PHE A 187 26.17 -44.27 -3.59
N GLN A 188 25.20 -43.41 -3.88
CA GLN A 188 24.58 -43.21 -5.20
C GLN A 188 24.54 -41.71 -5.59
N GLN A 189 25.42 -40.90 -5.01
CA GLN A 189 25.45 -39.44 -5.23
C GLN A 189 25.82 -39.06 -6.66
N GLU A 190 26.71 -39.81 -7.31
CA GLU A 190 27.06 -39.59 -8.73
C GLU A 190 25.88 -39.95 -9.67
N PRO A 191 25.25 -41.14 -9.61
CA PRO A 191 23.99 -41.41 -10.32
C PRO A 191 22.88 -40.40 -10.01
N GLY A 192 22.77 -39.96 -8.76
CA GLY A 192 21.80 -38.93 -8.35
C GLY A 192 22.04 -37.58 -9.00
N PHE A 193 23.28 -37.09 -8.97
CA PHE A 193 23.68 -35.87 -9.65
C PHE A 193 23.41 -35.96 -11.16
N ARG A 194 23.80 -37.07 -11.81
CA ARG A 194 23.51 -37.32 -13.24
C ARG A 194 22.00 -37.34 -13.53
N SER A 195 21.20 -37.92 -12.65
CA SER A 195 19.73 -37.94 -12.76
C SER A 195 19.08 -36.57 -12.61
N THR A 196 19.76 -35.59 -12.00
CA THR A 196 19.26 -34.20 -11.93
C THR A 196 19.83 -33.28 -13.02
N THR A 197 20.75 -33.75 -13.86
CA THR A 197 21.25 -32.97 -15.00
C THR A 197 20.17 -32.83 -16.10
N PRO A 198 20.18 -31.76 -16.92
CA PRO A 198 19.22 -31.54 -17.99
C PRO A 198 19.36 -32.50 -19.20
N LEU A 199 20.01 -33.66 -19.02
CA LEU A 199 20.14 -34.71 -20.02
C LEU A 199 18.91 -35.63 -20.11
N GLY A 200 18.01 -35.59 -19.13
CA GLY A 200 16.77 -36.39 -19.13
C GLY A 200 16.96 -37.89 -18.91
N ASN A 201 18.10 -38.31 -18.36
CA ASN A 201 18.40 -39.70 -18.03
C ASN A 201 18.13 -39.98 -16.55
N ASP A 202 17.25 -40.92 -16.23
CA ASP A 202 17.07 -41.42 -14.86
C ASP A 202 18.05 -42.58 -14.59
N GLU A 203 19.04 -42.34 -13.73
CA GLU A 203 20.00 -43.36 -13.27
C GLU A 203 19.72 -43.86 -11.85
N LEU A 204 18.87 -43.18 -11.07
CA LEU A 204 18.47 -43.61 -9.74
C LEU A 204 17.33 -44.64 -9.77
N MET A 205 16.39 -44.50 -10.71
CA MET A 205 15.23 -45.38 -10.89
C MET A 205 14.40 -45.56 -9.60
N MET A 206 14.38 -44.54 -8.73
CA MET A 206 13.66 -44.54 -7.46
C MET A 206 12.27 -43.94 -7.66
N HIS A 207 11.30 -44.79 -7.99
CA HIS A 207 9.95 -44.37 -8.37
C HIS A 207 8.88 -44.72 -7.32
N ASN A 208 7.83 -43.91 -7.27
CA ASN A 208 6.60 -44.19 -6.55
C ASN A 208 5.42 -44.19 -7.53
N LYS A 209 4.40 -45.01 -7.27
CA LYS A 209 3.19 -45.07 -8.09
C LYS A 209 2.23 -43.95 -7.71
N LEU A 210 1.95 -43.06 -8.66
CA LEU A 210 0.94 -41.99 -8.52
C LEU A 210 -0.08 -42.08 -9.66
N ASN A 211 -1.32 -41.69 -9.39
CA ASN A 211 -2.31 -41.42 -10.42
C ASN A 211 -2.22 -39.96 -10.92
N SER A 212 -2.95 -39.62 -11.98
CA SER A 212 -2.87 -38.34 -12.69
C SER A 212 -3.15 -37.14 -11.80
N SER A 213 -4.16 -37.20 -10.92
CA SER A 213 -4.55 -36.06 -10.07
C SER A 213 -3.47 -35.70 -9.03
N PRO A 214 -2.96 -36.61 -8.18
CA PRO A 214 -1.84 -36.29 -7.29
C PRO A 214 -0.56 -35.89 -8.05
N LEU A 215 -0.30 -36.48 -9.22
CA LEU A 215 0.84 -36.11 -10.07
C LEU A 215 0.73 -34.67 -10.60
N SER A 216 -0.47 -34.18 -10.96
CA SER A 216 -0.63 -32.80 -11.44
C SER A 216 -0.24 -31.77 -10.38
N SER A 217 -0.48 -32.08 -9.10
CA SER A 217 -0.11 -31.20 -7.96
C SER A 217 1.40 -31.00 -7.76
N VAL A 218 2.23 -31.81 -8.41
CA VAL A 218 3.71 -31.73 -8.36
C VAL A 218 4.25 -30.67 -9.33
N PHE A 219 3.47 -30.28 -10.35
CA PHE A 219 3.94 -29.30 -11.34
C PHE A 219 4.19 -27.92 -10.72
N PRO A 220 5.29 -27.24 -11.09
CA PRO A 220 5.76 -26.02 -10.44
C PRO A 220 5.01 -24.74 -10.87
N PHE A 221 3.68 -24.77 -10.98
CA PHE A 221 2.84 -23.63 -11.38
C PHE A 221 2.58 -22.64 -10.24
N LEU A 222 3.64 -22.10 -9.64
CA LEU A 222 3.55 -21.19 -8.49
C LEU A 222 4.22 -19.86 -8.82
N SER A 223 3.73 -18.80 -8.16
CA SER A 223 3.90 -17.39 -8.56
C SER A 223 5.32 -17.07 -9.02
N PHE A 224 5.46 -16.64 -10.28
CA PHE A 224 6.73 -16.25 -10.84
C PHE A 224 7.36 -15.08 -10.07
N ASP A 225 8.59 -15.24 -9.59
CA ASP A 225 9.40 -14.08 -9.26
C ASP A 225 9.76 -13.30 -10.53
N LEU A 226 9.34 -12.04 -10.56
CA LEU A 226 9.69 -11.04 -11.57
C LEU A 226 10.87 -10.20 -11.07
N THR A 227 11.93 -10.91 -10.68
CA THR A 227 13.17 -10.35 -10.15
C THR A 227 14.31 -10.68 -11.11
N SER A 228 14.88 -9.64 -11.71
CA SER A 228 16.10 -9.65 -12.51
C SER A 228 17.18 -8.88 -11.75
N ASN A 229 18.46 -9.17 -12.03
CA ASN A 229 19.58 -8.38 -11.50
C ASN A 229 19.85 -7.09 -12.29
N LYS A 230 18.99 -6.74 -13.25
CA LYS A 230 19.10 -5.55 -14.11
C LYS A 230 17.72 -4.92 -14.36
N GLY A 231 17.69 -3.58 -14.36
CA GLY A 231 16.53 -2.76 -14.64
C GLY A 231 16.03 -1.98 -13.44
N ILE A 232 14.79 -1.48 -13.52
CA ILE A 232 14.22 -0.58 -12.51
C ILE A 232 13.30 -1.31 -11.54
N LEU A 233 13.19 -0.79 -10.31
CA LEU A 233 12.21 -1.25 -9.33
C LEU A 233 10.83 -0.70 -9.70
N TYR A 234 9.86 -1.57 -9.92
CA TYR A 234 8.45 -1.21 -10.11
C TYR A 234 7.66 -1.25 -8.78
N GLY A 235 8.01 -2.17 -7.88
CA GLY A 235 7.38 -2.30 -6.57
C GLY A 235 7.77 -3.60 -5.85
N VAL A 236 6.99 -4.00 -4.86
CA VAL A 236 7.09 -5.29 -4.19
C VAL A 236 5.93 -6.20 -4.55
N ASN A 237 6.19 -7.49 -4.70
CA ASN A 237 5.16 -8.52 -4.86
C ASN A 237 4.39 -8.69 -3.54
N ARG A 238 3.06 -8.61 -3.59
CA ARG A 238 2.21 -8.66 -2.40
C ARG A 238 2.11 -10.05 -1.76
N HIS A 239 2.45 -11.12 -2.49
CA HIS A 239 2.32 -12.49 -1.99
C HIS A 239 3.56 -12.99 -1.24
N ASN A 240 4.76 -12.66 -1.72
CA ASN A 240 6.04 -13.14 -1.16
C ASN A 240 7.00 -12.00 -0.75
N ALA A 241 6.62 -10.74 -0.90
CA ALA A 241 7.43 -9.54 -0.63
C ALA A 241 8.72 -9.41 -1.48
N SER A 242 8.88 -10.19 -2.56
CA SER A 242 10.03 -10.05 -3.47
C SER A 242 10.00 -8.72 -4.24
N LEU A 243 11.16 -8.26 -4.69
CA LEU A 243 11.29 -7.03 -5.47
C LEU A 243 10.87 -7.29 -6.92
N ILE A 244 9.87 -6.55 -7.43
CA ILE A 244 9.55 -6.56 -8.86
C ILE A 244 10.52 -5.59 -9.54
N LEU A 245 11.65 -6.13 -9.98
CA LEU A 245 12.78 -5.39 -10.57
C LEU A 245 13.17 -6.03 -11.88
N PHE A 246 13.05 -5.33 -13.00
CA PHE A 246 13.47 -5.84 -14.31
C PHE A 246 13.66 -4.72 -15.35
N ASP A 247 14.37 -5.03 -16.44
CA ASP A 247 14.62 -4.11 -17.55
C ASP A 247 13.56 -4.29 -18.64
N ARG A 248 12.74 -3.26 -18.88
CA ARG A 248 11.71 -3.32 -19.94
C ARG A 248 12.29 -3.52 -21.34
N PHE A 249 13.57 -3.16 -21.56
CA PHE A 249 14.26 -3.37 -22.83
C PHE A 249 14.74 -4.80 -23.05
N SER A 250 14.54 -5.73 -22.09
CA SER A 250 14.77 -7.17 -22.30
C SER A 250 13.51 -7.96 -22.67
N LEU A 251 12.35 -7.30 -22.83
CA LEU A 251 11.09 -7.94 -23.24
C LEU A 251 10.92 -7.93 -24.76
N GLU A 252 10.02 -8.77 -25.29
CA GLU A 252 9.75 -8.88 -26.74
C GLU A 252 9.26 -7.55 -27.36
N ASN A 253 8.56 -6.73 -26.58
CA ASN A 253 8.29 -5.34 -26.90
C ASN A 253 8.57 -4.48 -25.67
N TYR A 254 8.92 -3.20 -25.89
CA TYR A 254 9.35 -2.29 -24.84
C TYR A 254 8.20 -1.45 -24.28
N ASN A 255 6.98 -1.71 -24.75
CA ASN A 255 5.80 -0.90 -24.46
C ASN A 255 5.17 -1.25 -23.10
N SER A 256 4.59 -0.24 -22.45
CA SER A 256 3.82 -0.38 -21.22
C SER A 256 2.46 0.29 -21.32
N ILE A 257 1.48 -0.20 -20.56
CA ILE A 257 0.22 0.49 -20.35
C ILE A 257 -0.17 0.49 -18.87
N ILE A 258 -0.61 1.65 -18.36
CA ILE A 258 -1.11 1.82 -17.00
C ILE A 258 -2.60 2.15 -17.08
N LEU A 259 -3.44 1.29 -16.51
CA LEU A 259 -4.88 1.48 -16.41
C LEU A 259 -5.27 1.73 -14.96
N ALA A 260 -5.90 2.87 -14.69
CA ALA A 260 -6.41 3.25 -13.36
C ALA A 260 -7.84 3.79 -13.49
N LYS A 261 -8.68 3.65 -12.45
CA LYS A 261 -10.05 4.21 -12.46
C LYS A 261 -10.03 5.74 -12.36
N SER A 262 -10.57 6.42 -13.37
CA SER A 262 -10.73 7.88 -13.47
C SER A 262 -11.13 8.57 -12.16
N GLY A 263 -10.50 9.72 -11.92
CA GLY A 263 -10.75 10.63 -10.82
C GLY A 263 -10.50 10.02 -9.45
N SER A 264 -9.31 10.23 -8.88
CA SER A 264 -9.23 10.39 -7.43
C SER A 264 -9.99 11.67 -7.09
N GLY A 265 -11.31 11.54 -6.90
CA GLY A 265 -12.15 12.67 -6.54
C GLY A 265 -11.64 13.23 -5.21
N LYS A 266 -11.29 14.50 -5.22
CA LYS A 266 -10.81 15.21 -4.01
C LYS A 266 -11.78 16.31 -3.58
N SER A 267 -12.70 16.69 -4.46
CA SER A 267 -13.56 17.86 -4.27
C SER A 267 -14.72 17.66 -3.29
N LEU A 268 -14.95 18.70 -2.49
CA LEU A 268 -15.96 18.82 -1.45
C LEU A 268 -17.04 19.84 -1.85
N ASP A 269 -18.22 19.72 -1.24
CA ASP A 269 -19.25 20.76 -1.34
C ASP A 269 -18.75 22.09 -0.74
N LYS A 270 -19.04 23.21 -1.42
CA LYS A 270 -18.57 24.55 -1.08
C LYS A 270 -18.87 25.02 0.36
N ARG A 271 -19.88 24.42 1.00
CA ARG A 271 -20.34 24.74 2.36
C ARG A 271 -19.64 23.92 3.44
N GLU A 272 -18.90 22.87 3.07
CA GLU A 272 -18.16 22.07 4.04
C GLU A 272 -17.03 22.91 4.66
N VAL A 273 -16.87 22.78 5.97
CA VAL A 273 -16.01 23.65 6.76
C VAL A 273 -14.63 23.02 6.90
N VAL A 274 -13.58 23.80 6.65
CA VAL A 274 -12.18 23.38 6.82
C VAL A 274 -11.56 24.17 7.97
N LEU A 275 -10.75 23.48 8.76
CA LEU A 275 -9.90 24.06 9.79
C LEU A 275 -8.50 24.29 9.19
N TYR A 276 -8.11 25.55 9.01
CA TYR A 276 -6.85 25.93 8.37
C TYR A 276 -6.05 26.91 9.25
N LYS A 277 -4.74 26.95 9.05
CA LYS A 277 -3.80 27.86 9.72
C LYS A 277 -3.12 28.77 8.69
N GLU A 278 -3.18 30.08 8.91
CA GLU A 278 -2.62 31.15 8.06
C GLU A 278 -1.90 32.15 8.97
N GLY A 279 -0.68 32.59 8.62
CA GLY A 279 0.04 33.62 9.39
C GLY A 279 0.18 33.30 10.89
N GLY A 280 0.41 32.03 11.22
CA GLY A 280 0.48 31.55 12.60
C GLY A 280 -0.85 31.29 13.31
N ASN A 281 -1.99 31.74 12.77
CA ASN A 281 -3.32 31.67 13.39
C ASN A 281 -4.23 30.61 12.75
N ILE A 282 -5.05 29.90 13.54
CA ILE A 282 -6.09 28.95 13.12
C ILE A 282 -7.40 29.68 12.82
N TYR A 283 -8.07 29.25 11.76
CA TYR A 283 -9.36 29.74 11.30
C TYR A 283 -10.26 28.57 10.90
N MET A 284 -11.57 28.77 11.03
CA MET A 284 -12.59 27.78 10.64
C MET A 284 -13.56 28.46 9.66
N LYS A 285 -13.58 28.05 8.38
CA LYS A 285 -14.43 28.64 7.33
C LYS A 285 -14.89 27.61 6.30
N PRO A 286 -15.99 27.86 5.56
CA PRO A 286 -16.36 27.05 4.40
C PRO A 286 -15.26 27.02 3.34
N ILE A 287 -14.93 25.84 2.81
CA ILE A 287 -13.88 25.62 1.81
C ILE A 287 -14.08 26.51 0.57
N GLY A 288 -15.32 26.66 0.09
CA GLY A 288 -15.59 27.55 -1.06
C GLY A 288 -15.19 29.00 -0.77
N SER A 289 -15.55 29.53 0.40
CA SER A 289 -15.16 30.91 0.78
C SER A 289 -13.66 31.07 1.02
N LEU A 290 -12.94 29.98 1.33
CA LEU A 290 -11.51 29.97 1.54
C LEU A 290 -10.77 30.02 0.19
N VAL A 291 -11.11 29.11 -0.71
CA VAL A 291 -10.55 29.01 -2.06
C VAL A 291 -10.86 30.30 -2.86
N GLU A 292 -12.12 30.75 -2.89
CA GLU A 292 -12.52 31.99 -3.59
C GLU A 292 -11.79 33.23 -3.05
N ARG A 293 -11.50 33.30 -1.74
CA ARG A 293 -10.68 34.37 -1.16
C ARG A 293 -9.26 34.35 -1.73
N TYR A 294 -8.67 33.17 -1.88
CA TYR A 294 -7.33 33.03 -2.42
C TYR A 294 -7.29 33.29 -3.92
N ILE A 295 -8.23 32.75 -4.69
CA ILE A 295 -8.41 33.07 -6.12
C ILE A 295 -8.50 34.59 -6.32
N LYS A 296 -9.26 35.29 -5.46
CA LYS A 296 -9.34 36.76 -5.52
C LYS A 296 -8.06 37.48 -5.08
N LYS A 297 -7.24 36.89 -4.20
CA LYS A 297 -6.01 37.50 -3.67
C LYS A 297 -4.81 37.32 -4.60
N TYR A 298 -4.67 36.16 -5.21
CA TYR A 298 -3.48 35.76 -5.99
C TYR A 298 -3.77 35.51 -7.48
N GLY A 299 -5.04 35.58 -7.92
CA GLY A 299 -5.47 35.23 -9.27
C GLY A 299 -6.06 33.82 -9.34
N CYS A 300 -6.86 33.55 -10.39
CA CYS A 300 -7.28 32.19 -10.72
C CYS A 300 -6.32 31.63 -11.78
N THR A 301 -5.69 30.50 -11.48
CA THR A 301 -4.86 29.75 -12.42
C THR A 301 -5.62 28.46 -12.76
N LYS A 302 -5.84 28.15 -14.05
CA LYS A 302 -6.31 26.83 -14.47
C LYS A 302 -5.24 25.80 -14.08
N ILE A 303 -5.58 24.83 -13.23
CA ILE A 303 -4.67 23.82 -12.66
C ILE A 303 -4.65 22.57 -13.55
N ASP A 304 -5.82 22.11 -13.98
CA ASP A 304 -6.01 21.07 -14.98
C ASP A 304 -7.33 21.38 -15.74
N ASP A 305 -7.83 20.44 -16.55
CA ASP A 305 -9.04 20.66 -17.34
C ASP A 305 -10.33 20.77 -16.51
N GLU A 306 -10.37 20.17 -15.31
CA GLU A 306 -11.51 20.31 -14.40
C GLU A 306 -11.30 21.41 -13.35
N LEU A 307 -10.07 21.57 -12.83
CA LEU A 307 -9.73 22.38 -11.66
C LEU A 307 -9.11 23.74 -12.02
N GLU A 308 -9.62 24.82 -11.42
CA GLU A 308 -9.05 26.17 -11.43
C GLU A 308 -8.87 26.70 -10.00
N GLY A 309 -7.81 27.46 -9.71
CA GLY A 309 -7.47 27.78 -8.32
C GLY A 309 -6.17 28.55 -8.10
N VAL A 310 -5.57 28.32 -6.93
CA VAL A 310 -4.32 28.95 -6.47
C VAL A 310 -3.31 27.87 -6.09
N ILE A 311 -2.10 28.02 -6.63
CA ILE A 311 -0.92 27.24 -6.25
C ILE A 311 -0.25 27.92 -5.05
N ASN A 312 0.09 27.15 -4.02
CA ASN A 312 0.71 27.57 -2.76
C ASN A 312 0.04 28.80 -2.11
N PRO A 313 -1.22 28.68 -1.66
CA PRO A 313 -1.96 29.77 -0.98
C PRO A 313 -1.37 30.25 0.38
N ASP A 314 -0.26 29.66 0.83
CA ASP A 314 0.39 29.88 2.14
C ASP A 314 -0.53 29.63 3.35
N ILE A 315 -1.22 28.48 3.31
CA ILE A 315 -1.99 27.96 4.44
C ILE A 315 -1.58 26.54 4.77
N HIS A 316 -1.92 26.11 5.99
CA HIS A 316 -1.80 24.74 6.44
C HIS A 316 -3.19 24.23 6.85
N VAL A 317 -3.42 22.92 6.78
CA VAL A 317 -4.65 22.27 7.25
C VAL A 317 -4.31 21.13 8.20
N PHE A 318 -5.27 20.77 9.06
CA PHE A 318 -5.07 19.66 9.98
C PHE A 318 -5.17 18.32 9.24
N SER A 319 -4.25 17.41 9.52
CA SER A 319 -4.01 16.14 8.80
C SER A 319 -3.53 15.06 9.79
N PHE A 320 -3.26 13.84 9.34
CA PHE A 320 -2.55 12.85 10.17
C PHE A 320 -1.45 12.09 9.41
N ASP A 321 -0.50 11.50 10.14
CA ASP A 321 0.62 10.71 9.58
C ASP A 321 0.38 9.19 9.58
N SER A 322 1.35 8.40 9.12
CA SER A 322 1.26 6.93 9.10
C SER A 322 1.12 6.28 10.48
N GLN A 323 1.40 7.00 11.58
CA GLN A 323 1.16 6.56 12.96
C GLN A 323 -0.19 7.04 13.51
N MET A 324 -1.06 7.62 12.66
CA MET A 324 -2.34 8.19 13.03
C MET A 324 -2.21 9.36 14.03
N ARG A 325 -1.11 10.12 13.95
CA ARG A 325 -0.87 11.32 14.76
C ARG A 325 -1.31 12.58 14.05
N GLY A 326 -1.94 13.50 14.78
CA GLY A 326 -2.46 14.75 14.23
C GLY A 326 -1.38 15.78 13.95
N ARG A 327 -1.35 16.39 12.75
CA ARG A 327 -0.37 17.44 12.40
C ARG A 327 -0.93 18.51 11.46
N TRP A 328 -0.35 19.71 11.51
CA TRP A 328 -0.62 20.78 10.54
C TRP A 328 0.26 20.60 9.30
N SER A 329 -0.32 20.21 8.16
CA SER A 329 0.39 20.02 6.89
C SER A 329 0.10 21.20 5.95
N LYS A 330 1.11 21.62 5.17
CA LYS A 330 0.99 22.75 4.25
C LYS A 330 0.11 22.40 3.05
N VAL A 331 -0.76 23.33 2.64
CA VAL A 331 -1.59 23.23 1.43
C VAL A 331 -0.78 23.68 0.24
N SER A 332 -0.71 22.81 -0.76
CA SER A 332 0.02 23.03 -2.01
C SER A 332 -0.87 23.59 -3.11
N VAL A 333 -2.15 23.21 -3.16
CA VAL A 333 -3.13 23.74 -4.12
C VAL A 333 -4.45 24.03 -3.40
N ALA A 334 -5.11 25.13 -3.76
CA ALA A 334 -6.49 25.43 -3.35
C ALA A 334 -7.34 25.69 -4.60
N ALA A 335 -8.24 24.76 -4.92
CA ALA A 335 -8.89 24.66 -6.23
C ALA A 335 -10.42 24.57 -6.18
N ARG A 336 -11.06 24.80 -7.34
CA ARG A 336 -12.47 24.54 -7.60
C ARG A 336 -12.64 23.84 -8.96
N LYS A 337 -13.56 22.88 -9.07
CA LYS A 337 -13.99 22.30 -10.34
C LYS A 337 -15.50 22.36 -10.53
N THR A 338 -15.99 22.16 -11.75
CA THR A 338 -17.43 22.14 -12.04
C THR A 338 -18.14 21.09 -11.16
N ALA A 339 -19.26 21.47 -10.56
CA ALA A 339 -19.96 20.59 -9.63
C ALA A 339 -20.78 19.50 -10.36
N PRO A 340 -20.75 18.23 -9.90
CA PRO A 340 -21.54 17.17 -10.50
C PRO A 340 -23.03 17.33 -10.19
N ALA A 341 -23.87 16.61 -10.95
CA ALA A 341 -25.32 16.59 -10.78
C ALA A 341 -25.81 15.92 -9.48
N ILE A 342 -24.99 15.11 -8.82
CA ILE A 342 -25.34 14.38 -7.58
C ILE A 342 -24.20 14.48 -6.56
N PHE A 343 -24.57 14.83 -5.33
CA PHE A 343 -23.71 14.81 -4.14
C PHE A 343 -24.02 13.62 -3.23
N TYR A 344 -23.00 13.11 -2.55
CA TYR A 344 -23.11 12.10 -1.51
C TYR A 344 -22.95 12.77 -0.15
N THR A 345 -23.95 12.66 0.73
CA THR A 345 -23.85 13.14 2.11
C THR A 345 -23.71 11.95 3.06
N PHE A 346 -22.59 11.87 3.77
CA PHE A 346 -22.38 10.90 4.85
C PHE A 346 -22.83 11.48 6.18
N ARG A 347 -23.32 10.63 7.08
CA ARG A 347 -23.54 10.97 8.49
C ARG A 347 -23.03 9.85 9.37
N THR A 348 -22.19 10.20 10.34
CA THR A 348 -21.61 9.24 11.30
C THR A 348 -22.46 9.14 12.57
N LYS A 349 -22.24 8.09 13.39
CA LYS A 349 -23.00 7.80 14.62
C LYS A 349 -22.88 8.90 15.67
N SER A 350 -21.72 9.54 15.78
CA SER A 350 -21.54 10.74 16.61
C SER A 350 -22.08 12.02 15.98
N GLY A 351 -22.63 11.97 14.76
CA GLY A 351 -23.33 13.08 14.11
C GLY A 351 -22.47 13.97 13.21
N ARG A 352 -21.26 13.54 12.83
CA ARG A 352 -20.48 14.27 11.81
C ARG A 352 -21.19 14.16 10.47
N LYS A 353 -20.94 15.12 9.60
CA LYS A 353 -21.47 15.14 8.24
C LYS A 353 -20.44 15.75 7.30
N ILE A 354 -20.13 15.06 6.22
CA ILE A 354 -19.44 15.63 5.05
C ILE A 354 -20.32 15.46 3.81
N THR A 355 -20.08 16.26 2.78
CA THR A 355 -20.77 16.16 1.49
C THR A 355 -19.74 16.27 0.39
N THR A 356 -19.68 15.22 -0.43
CA THR A 356 -18.60 14.93 -1.37
C THR A 356 -19.19 14.56 -2.73
N THR A 357 -18.36 14.56 -3.75
CA THR A 357 -18.70 14.02 -5.07
C THR A 357 -18.65 12.49 -5.07
N ALA A 358 -19.21 11.82 -6.07
CA ALA A 358 -19.32 10.35 -6.10
C ALA A 358 -17.93 9.66 -6.13
N ASP A 359 -17.03 10.25 -6.91
CA ASP A 359 -15.63 9.90 -7.11
C ASP A 359 -14.75 10.13 -5.87
N HIS A 360 -15.27 10.74 -4.80
CA HIS A 360 -14.43 11.25 -3.72
C HIS A 360 -13.87 10.18 -2.78
N ASN A 361 -12.55 10.18 -2.58
CA ASN A 361 -11.82 9.24 -1.71
C ASN A 361 -12.05 9.53 -0.22
N MET A 362 -12.94 8.75 0.39
CA MET A 362 -13.21 8.73 1.83
C MET A 362 -12.25 7.75 2.52
N LEU A 363 -11.69 8.12 3.67
CA LEU A 363 -10.94 7.17 4.49
C LEU A 363 -11.87 6.30 5.34
N ILE A 364 -11.65 4.99 5.35
CA ILE A 364 -12.38 4.01 6.17
C ILE A 364 -11.41 3.06 6.89
N LEU A 365 -11.80 2.56 8.06
CA LEU A 365 -11.08 1.54 8.82
C LEU A 365 -11.64 0.15 8.46
N ARG A 366 -10.83 -0.73 7.86
CA ARG A 366 -11.17 -2.13 7.57
C ARG A 366 -10.03 -3.04 8.02
N ASP A 367 -10.35 -4.07 8.79
CA ASP A 367 -9.41 -5.08 9.32
C ASP A 367 -8.13 -4.48 9.98
N GLY A 368 -8.32 -3.42 10.77
CA GLY A 368 -7.25 -2.73 11.48
C GLY A 368 -6.40 -1.78 10.63
N LYS A 369 -6.70 -1.61 9.34
CA LYS A 369 -5.98 -0.71 8.41
C LYS A 369 -6.89 0.41 7.89
N ILE A 370 -6.37 1.62 7.81
CA ILE A 370 -7.04 2.73 7.11
C ILE A 370 -6.82 2.54 5.61
N ILE A 371 -7.89 2.57 4.84
CA ILE A 371 -7.89 2.49 3.38
C ILE A 371 -8.74 3.62 2.79
N ALA A 372 -8.44 4.03 1.55
CA ALA A 372 -9.29 4.94 0.79
C ALA A 372 -10.36 4.16 0.00
N ALA A 373 -11.61 4.59 0.08
CA ALA A 373 -12.74 4.07 -0.69
C ALA A 373 -13.52 5.22 -1.32
N LYS A 374 -14.01 5.05 -2.56
CA LYS A 374 -14.81 6.11 -3.21
C LYS A 374 -16.15 6.28 -2.50
N SER A 375 -16.69 7.50 -2.54
CA SER A 375 -17.93 7.86 -1.82
C SER A 375 -19.15 7.02 -2.26
N ASP A 376 -19.19 6.56 -3.50
CA ASP A 376 -20.20 5.61 -3.98
C ASP A 376 -19.97 4.14 -3.55
N GLU A 377 -18.73 3.77 -3.21
CA GLU A 377 -18.32 2.44 -2.72
C GLU A 377 -18.49 2.28 -1.20
N VAL A 378 -18.43 3.38 -0.43
CA VAL A 378 -18.55 3.42 1.03
C VAL A 378 -19.92 2.93 1.52
N ARG A 379 -19.92 2.06 2.53
CA ARG A 379 -21.11 1.36 3.04
C ARG A 379 -21.52 1.81 4.43
N MET A 380 -22.81 1.65 4.72
CA MET A 380 -23.37 1.82 6.05
C MET A 380 -22.73 0.84 7.04
N GLY A 381 -22.37 1.34 8.24
CA GLY A 381 -21.69 0.55 9.27
C GLY A 381 -20.16 0.56 9.20
N GLU A 382 -19.55 0.99 8.09
CA GLU A 382 -18.10 1.19 8.01
C GLU A 382 -17.66 2.37 8.90
N TYR A 383 -16.42 2.32 9.40
CA TYR A 383 -15.90 3.28 10.38
C TYR A 383 -14.98 4.29 9.71
N ILE A 384 -15.22 5.59 9.94
CA ILE A 384 -14.38 6.67 9.42
C ILE A 384 -13.47 7.21 10.55
N PRO A 385 -12.18 7.49 10.28
CA PRO A 385 -11.33 8.22 11.20
C PRO A 385 -11.78 9.68 11.37
N LEU A 386 -12.03 10.08 12.61
CA LEU A 386 -12.29 11.45 13.04
C LEU A 386 -11.16 11.89 13.99
N PRO A 387 -10.87 13.20 14.15
CA PRO A 387 -9.91 13.65 15.14
C PRO A 387 -10.41 13.35 16.57
N ARG A 388 -9.48 12.91 17.42
CA ARG A 388 -9.64 12.80 18.88
C ARG A 388 -9.13 14.05 19.59
N ILE A 389 -8.05 14.63 19.08
CA ILE A 389 -7.39 15.84 19.56
C ILE A 389 -6.97 16.71 18.38
N VAL A 390 -6.99 18.03 18.59
CA VAL A 390 -6.37 19.01 17.69
C VAL A 390 -5.39 19.84 18.51
N TYR A 391 -4.20 20.12 17.97
CA TYR A 391 -3.17 20.87 18.66
C TYR A 391 -3.36 22.38 18.44
N ALA A 392 -3.56 23.12 19.53
CA ALA A 392 -3.66 24.56 19.54
C ALA A 392 -2.30 25.23 19.23
N ILE A 393 -2.34 26.50 18.86
CA ILE A 393 -1.16 27.38 18.86
C ILE A 393 -0.87 27.76 20.33
N GLY A 394 0.41 27.99 20.66
CA GLY A 394 0.90 28.08 22.05
C GLY A 394 0.30 29.22 22.89
N GLU A 395 0.58 29.16 24.20
CA GLU A 395 -0.08 29.91 25.29
C GLU A 395 0.24 31.42 25.37
N GLN A 396 0.56 32.07 24.25
CA GLN A 396 0.84 33.51 24.23
C GLN A 396 -0.44 34.33 24.46
N THR A 397 -0.33 35.37 25.28
CA THR A 397 -1.44 36.28 25.58
C THR A 397 -1.84 37.08 24.34
N GLN A 398 -3.09 36.91 23.88
CA GLN A 398 -3.57 37.53 22.64
C GLN A 398 -4.24 38.88 22.89
N THR A 399 -4.12 39.78 21.92
CA THR A 399 -4.89 41.01 21.83
C THR A 399 -5.64 41.04 20.50
N LEU A 400 -6.91 41.46 20.52
CA LEU A 400 -7.72 41.69 19.32
C LEU A 400 -7.50 43.12 18.86
N GLY A 401 -7.13 43.33 17.59
CA GLY A 401 -6.88 44.65 17.03
C GLY A 401 -8.05 45.20 16.22
N ALA A 402 -7.78 46.28 15.47
CA ALA A 402 -8.75 46.96 14.63
C ALA A 402 -9.33 46.10 13.48
N ASP A 403 -8.72 44.97 13.16
CA ASP A 403 -9.16 43.99 12.16
C ASP A 403 -10.43 43.24 12.61
N MET A 404 -10.46 42.78 13.86
CA MET A 404 -11.61 42.12 14.49
C MET A 404 -12.54 43.14 15.16
N LEU A 405 -11.98 44.16 15.78
CA LEU A 405 -12.72 45.16 16.53
C LEU A 405 -13.38 46.20 15.63
N GLY A 406 -12.78 46.59 14.51
CA GLY A 406 -13.28 47.61 13.59
C GLY A 406 -13.36 49.03 14.19
N LYS A 407 -13.69 50.04 13.37
CA LYS A 407 -13.81 51.44 13.84
C LYS A 407 -14.83 51.58 14.98
N ALA A 408 -14.49 52.38 15.99
CA ALA A 408 -15.41 52.73 17.08
C ALA A 408 -16.69 53.40 16.53
N PRO A 409 -17.87 53.18 17.14
CA PRO A 409 -19.11 53.83 16.72
C PRO A 409 -19.03 55.34 16.92
N LYS A 410 -19.57 56.14 15.97
CA LYS A 410 -19.63 57.60 16.08
C LYS A 410 -20.36 58.02 17.37
N LYS A 411 -19.80 58.99 18.10
CA LYS A 411 -20.30 59.50 19.39
C LYS A 411 -21.80 59.82 19.35
N HIS A 412 -22.59 59.14 20.18
CA HIS A 412 -23.98 59.50 20.50
C HIS A 412 -24.40 59.20 21.94
N SER A 413 -23.47 58.93 22.87
CA SER A 413 -23.83 58.77 24.29
C SER A 413 -22.73 59.19 25.28
N ASN A 414 -23.18 59.73 26.42
CA ASN A 414 -22.37 60.12 27.58
C ASN A 414 -21.94 58.88 28.40
N ALA A 415 -21.25 57.91 27.76
CA ALA A 415 -20.83 56.68 28.41
C ALA A 415 -19.63 56.91 29.34
N LYS A 416 -19.86 56.95 30.66
CA LYS A 416 -18.84 57.26 31.69
C LYS A 416 -17.98 56.07 32.15
N TRP A 417 -18.27 54.83 31.75
CA TRP A 417 -17.74 53.62 32.42
C TRP A 417 -17.03 52.59 31.53
N TRP A 418 -17.11 52.68 30.20
CA TRP A 418 -16.34 51.80 29.31
C TRP A 418 -16.20 52.44 27.92
N THR A 419 -14.97 52.59 27.45
CA THR A 419 -14.62 53.07 26.11
C THR A 419 -14.44 51.88 25.17
N PHE A 420 -14.69 52.05 23.87
CA PHE A 420 -14.39 51.00 22.90
C PHE A 420 -12.87 50.94 22.71
N PRO A 421 -12.21 49.82 23.06
CA PRO A 421 -10.76 49.74 23.01
C PRO A 421 -10.26 49.65 21.56
N GLU A 422 -9.09 50.22 21.29
CA GLU A 422 -8.39 50.02 20.01
C GLU A 422 -7.73 48.63 19.96
N HIS A 423 -7.29 48.13 21.12
CA HIS A 423 -6.77 46.78 21.33
C HIS A 423 -7.45 46.14 22.56
N LEU A 424 -8.07 44.97 22.38
CA LEU A 424 -8.77 44.27 23.46
C LEU A 424 -8.00 43.01 23.88
N LEU A 425 -7.58 42.94 25.14
CA LEU A 425 -6.93 41.76 25.71
C LEU A 425 -7.88 40.56 25.72
N VAL A 426 -7.39 39.39 25.30
CA VAL A 426 -8.13 38.12 25.31
C VAL A 426 -8.01 37.50 26.71
N THR A 427 -9.04 37.68 27.53
CA THR A 427 -9.10 37.20 28.92
C THR A 427 -10.14 36.08 29.11
N GLU A 428 -10.03 35.33 30.21
CA GLU A 428 -11.08 34.38 30.62
C GLU A 428 -12.43 35.08 30.82
N SER A 429 -12.44 36.30 31.36
CA SER A 429 -13.66 37.10 31.52
C SER A 429 -14.33 37.43 30.17
N LEU A 430 -13.56 37.73 29.12
CA LEU A 430 -14.11 37.90 27.76
C LEU A 430 -14.69 36.60 27.22
N GLY A 431 -13.96 35.48 27.33
CA GLY A 431 -14.43 34.16 26.88
C GLY A 431 -15.73 33.75 27.58
N SER A 432 -15.76 33.87 28.90
CA SER A 432 -16.91 33.61 29.77
C SER A 432 -18.13 34.47 29.41
N LEU A 433 -17.97 35.79 29.28
CA LEU A 433 -19.06 36.68 28.86
C LEU A 433 -19.61 36.29 27.49
N LEU A 434 -18.76 35.93 26.53
CA LEU A 434 -19.21 35.46 25.22
C LEU A 434 -19.93 34.10 25.30
N GLY A 435 -19.54 33.21 26.21
CA GLY A 435 -20.21 31.92 26.44
C GLY A 435 -21.61 32.11 27.02
N TRP A 436 -21.75 32.97 28.02
CA TRP A 436 -23.02 33.39 28.60
C TRP A 436 -23.93 34.11 27.60
N ILE A 437 -23.34 34.93 26.72
CA ILE A 437 -24.08 35.58 25.65
C ILE A 437 -24.48 34.57 24.57
N ALA A 438 -23.64 33.58 24.27
CA ALA A 438 -23.93 32.55 23.26
C ALA A 438 -25.11 31.66 23.67
N SER A 439 -25.23 31.30 24.95
CA SER A 439 -26.40 30.63 25.51
C SER A 439 -27.57 31.63 25.68
N GLU A 440 -27.58 32.35 26.80
CA GLU A 440 -28.72 33.11 27.31
C GLU A 440 -28.77 34.60 26.89
N GLY A 441 -27.77 35.07 26.14
CA GLY A 441 -27.68 36.46 25.70
C GLY A 441 -28.72 36.87 24.66
N THR A 442 -29.28 38.06 24.84
CA THR A 442 -30.02 38.84 23.85
C THR A 442 -29.40 40.24 23.72
N THR A 443 -28.80 40.52 22.57
CA THR A 443 -28.15 41.82 22.27
C THR A 443 -29.04 42.68 21.36
N ARG A 444 -29.23 43.94 21.76
CA ARG A 444 -29.84 45.03 20.97
C ARG A 444 -28.82 46.16 20.82
N ARG A 445 -29.11 47.16 19.98
CA ARG A 445 -28.20 48.27 19.62
C ARG A 445 -27.48 48.93 20.81
N GLU A 446 -28.17 49.09 21.95
CA GLU A 446 -27.69 49.85 23.11
C GLU A 446 -27.64 49.03 24.40
N LYS A 447 -28.05 47.75 24.34
CA LYS A 447 -28.21 46.89 25.51
C LYS A 447 -27.92 45.43 25.18
N THR A 448 -27.05 44.80 25.97
CA THR A 448 -26.99 43.34 26.08
C THR A 448 -27.71 42.91 27.36
N LEU A 449 -28.57 41.89 27.27
CA LEU A 449 -29.23 41.26 28.41
C LEU A 449 -28.85 39.79 28.43
N ILE A 450 -28.34 39.29 29.55
CA ILE A 450 -28.09 37.86 29.78
C ILE A 450 -29.13 37.41 30.80
N SER A 451 -30.04 36.52 30.40
CA SER A 451 -31.14 36.08 31.27
C SER A 451 -30.79 34.79 31.98
N ASN A 452 -30.89 34.78 33.31
CA ASN A 452 -30.82 33.56 34.10
C ASN A 452 -31.69 33.71 35.37
N THR A 453 -31.99 32.60 36.03
CA THR A 453 -32.75 32.52 37.29
C THR A 453 -31.95 31.88 38.42
N ASP A 454 -30.76 31.36 38.15
CA ASP A 454 -29.85 30.76 39.13
C ASP A 454 -28.94 31.87 39.72
N GLU A 455 -28.93 32.00 41.04
CA GLU A 455 -28.22 33.09 41.73
C GLU A 455 -26.69 32.97 41.59
N GLU A 456 -26.15 31.75 41.59
CA GLU A 456 -24.71 31.50 41.38
C GLU A 456 -24.29 31.90 39.96
N ALA A 457 -25.13 31.60 38.97
CA ALA A 457 -24.94 32.04 37.59
C ALA A 457 -24.98 33.58 37.46
N LEU A 458 -25.94 34.26 38.10
CA LEU A 458 -26.06 35.72 38.04
C LEU A 458 -24.85 36.41 38.72
N ALA A 459 -24.47 35.96 39.91
CA ALA A 459 -23.28 36.45 40.61
C ALA A 459 -22.00 36.25 39.79
N HIS A 460 -21.88 35.11 39.09
CA HIS A 460 -20.76 34.87 38.18
C HIS A 460 -20.79 35.82 36.97
N ILE A 461 -21.94 36.04 36.32
CA ILE A 461 -22.06 36.98 35.20
C ILE A 461 -21.65 38.40 35.64
N GLU A 462 -22.08 38.85 36.82
CA GLU A 462 -21.72 40.16 37.38
C GLU A 462 -20.23 40.29 37.66
N LYS A 463 -19.64 39.29 38.34
CA LYS A 463 -18.18 39.23 38.58
C LYS A 463 -17.41 39.37 37.27
N GLN A 464 -17.80 38.63 36.24
CA GLN A 464 -17.10 38.64 34.95
C GLN A 464 -17.31 39.96 34.18
N CYS A 465 -18.45 40.64 34.35
CA CYS A 465 -18.63 42.01 33.85
C CYS A 465 -17.63 42.97 34.51
N ILE A 466 -17.52 42.91 35.85
CA ILE A 466 -16.65 43.79 36.64
C ILE A 466 -15.17 43.53 36.31
N GLU A 467 -14.74 42.27 36.23
CA GLU A 467 -13.38 41.87 35.83
C GLU A 467 -13.04 42.24 34.38
N PHE A 468 -14.05 42.38 33.51
CA PHE A 468 -13.89 42.89 32.15
C PHE A 468 -13.97 44.44 32.06
N GLY A 469 -14.17 45.13 33.20
CA GLY A 469 -14.27 46.59 33.27
C GLY A 469 -15.61 47.17 32.83
N ILE A 470 -16.69 46.38 32.80
CA ILE A 470 -18.04 46.82 32.43
C ILE A 470 -18.96 46.80 33.64
N LYS A 471 -19.76 47.87 33.80
CA LYS A 471 -20.77 47.98 34.86
C LYS A 471 -21.99 47.08 34.55
N PRO A 472 -22.26 46.02 35.33
CA PRO A 472 -23.51 45.28 35.24
C PRO A 472 -24.66 46.05 35.90
N HIS A 473 -25.88 45.76 35.47
CA HIS A 473 -27.11 46.21 36.12
C HIS A 473 -28.04 45.01 36.33
N GLN A 474 -28.32 44.66 37.59
CA GLN A 474 -29.34 43.65 37.89
C GLN A 474 -30.71 44.06 37.36
N THR A 475 -31.47 43.08 36.89
CA THR A 475 -32.87 43.20 36.53
C THR A 475 -33.60 41.95 37.02
N GLY A 476 -34.91 42.03 37.26
CA GLY A 476 -35.72 40.87 37.66
C GLY A 476 -35.85 39.75 36.60
N ARG A 477 -35.01 39.77 35.55
CA ARG A 477 -34.89 38.74 34.51
C ARG A 477 -33.43 38.49 34.08
N GLY A 478 -32.46 38.84 34.91
CA GLY A 478 -31.02 38.63 34.67
C GLY A 478 -30.19 39.91 34.61
N VAL A 479 -28.97 39.83 34.08
CA VAL A 479 -27.98 40.94 34.09
C VAL A 479 -28.04 41.74 32.79
N ALA A 480 -28.21 43.06 32.92
CA ALA A 480 -28.22 44.01 31.82
C ALA A 480 -26.91 44.82 31.73
N ILE A 481 -26.41 45.01 30.51
CA ILE A 481 -25.27 45.87 30.18
C ILE A 481 -25.76 46.96 29.23
N TYR A 482 -25.86 48.19 29.73
CA TYR A 482 -26.29 49.37 28.96
C TYR A 482 -25.09 50.06 28.31
N SER A 483 -24.57 49.46 27.23
CA SER A 483 -23.47 50.02 26.45
C SER A 483 -23.64 49.70 24.97
N THR A 484 -23.80 50.74 24.17
CA THR A 484 -23.75 50.68 22.69
C THR A 484 -22.40 50.14 22.21
N HIS A 485 -21.31 50.51 22.89
CA HIS A 485 -19.96 50.12 22.50
C HIS A 485 -19.75 48.62 22.73
N PHE A 486 -20.19 48.08 23.88
CA PHE A 486 -20.17 46.64 24.15
C PHE A 486 -21.14 45.86 23.25
N SER A 487 -22.34 46.40 22.99
CA SER A 487 -23.32 45.76 22.11
C SER A 487 -22.79 45.63 20.67
N VAL A 488 -22.03 46.61 20.19
CA VAL A 488 -21.29 46.55 18.91
C VAL A 488 -20.16 45.51 18.97
N LEU A 489 -19.37 45.46 20.04
CA LEU A 489 -18.33 44.44 20.24
C LEU A 489 -18.90 43.02 20.14
N VAL A 490 -19.95 42.73 20.91
CA VAL A 490 -20.65 41.43 20.93
C VAL A 490 -21.20 41.05 19.56
N HIS A 491 -21.68 42.03 18.79
CA HIS A 491 -22.16 41.80 17.42
C HIS A 491 -21.02 41.51 16.43
N ARG A 492 -19.86 42.15 16.59
CA ARG A 492 -18.66 41.88 15.76
C ARG A 492 -18.08 40.50 16.08
N LEU A 493 -18.02 40.12 17.36
CA LEU A 493 -17.54 38.82 17.83
C LEU A 493 -18.51 37.64 17.62
N GLY A 494 -19.70 37.86 17.02
CA GLY A 494 -20.64 36.79 16.64
C GLY A 494 -21.58 36.27 17.74
N GLY A 495 -21.62 36.95 18.91
CA GLY A 495 -22.54 36.64 20.01
C GLY A 495 -23.95 37.23 19.86
N ALA A 496 -24.14 38.21 18.96
CA ALA A 496 -25.46 38.81 18.67
C ALA A 496 -26.16 38.13 17.46
N GLY A 497 -27.44 38.48 17.26
CA GLY A 497 -28.28 37.96 16.18
C GLY A 497 -29.43 37.10 16.69
N LYS A 498 -30.16 36.44 15.79
CA LYS A 498 -31.17 35.44 16.21
C LYS A 498 -30.47 34.20 16.77
N SER A 499 -31.17 33.44 17.62
CA SER A 499 -30.66 32.20 18.24
C SER A 499 -30.16 31.11 17.25
N GLY A 500 -30.50 31.19 15.96
CA GLY A 500 -29.94 30.31 14.92
C GLY A 500 -28.73 30.89 14.16
N GLU A 501 -28.39 32.16 14.38
CA GLU A 501 -27.32 32.92 13.71
C GLU A 501 -26.08 33.13 14.61
N LYS A 502 -26.20 32.83 15.92
CA LYS A 502 -25.07 32.82 16.87
C LYS A 502 -24.00 31.81 16.43
N ARG A 503 -22.72 32.12 16.65
CA ARG A 503 -21.57 31.26 16.32
C ARG A 503 -20.46 31.40 17.36
N VAL A 504 -19.48 30.50 17.33
CA VAL A 504 -18.23 30.66 18.10
C VAL A 504 -17.46 31.86 17.57
N ALA A 505 -16.95 32.72 18.47
CA ALA A 505 -16.13 33.87 18.09
C ALA A 505 -14.81 33.39 17.44
N PRO A 506 -14.41 33.86 16.24
CA PRO A 506 -13.28 33.28 15.51
C PRO A 506 -11.94 33.26 16.27
N PHE A 507 -11.69 34.22 17.16
CA PHE A 507 -10.47 34.24 17.97
C PHE A 507 -10.38 33.08 18.96
N LEU A 508 -11.49 32.45 19.35
CA LEU A 508 -11.48 31.31 20.29
C LEU A 508 -10.81 30.06 19.71
N PHE A 509 -10.61 29.98 18.39
CA PHE A 509 -9.79 28.92 17.80
C PHE A 509 -8.28 29.13 17.98
N ASN A 510 -7.87 30.33 18.43
CA ASN A 510 -6.50 30.70 18.75
C ASN A 510 -6.26 30.93 20.25
N ALA A 511 -7.31 31.26 21.00
CA ALA A 511 -7.18 31.68 22.40
C ALA A 511 -6.54 30.60 23.30
N PRO A 512 -5.83 31.00 24.38
CA PRO A 512 -5.30 30.05 25.36
C PRO A 512 -6.39 29.13 25.93
N ARG A 513 -6.03 27.88 26.24
CA ARG A 513 -6.95 26.86 26.79
C ARG A 513 -7.85 27.36 27.94
N PRO A 514 -7.37 28.15 28.93
CA PRO A 514 -8.24 28.70 29.98
C PRO A 514 -9.38 29.58 29.43
N VAL A 515 -9.12 30.39 28.41
CA VAL A 515 -10.13 31.27 27.78
C VAL A 515 -11.17 30.46 27.01
N ILE A 516 -10.73 29.42 26.29
CA ILE A 516 -11.63 28.48 25.61
C ILE A 516 -12.49 27.74 26.64
N ALA A 517 -11.88 27.26 27.73
CA ALA A 517 -12.58 26.59 28.83
C ALA A 517 -13.62 27.51 29.49
N ALA A 518 -13.29 28.78 29.73
CA ALA A 518 -14.21 29.78 30.28
C ALA A 518 -15.44 30.00 29.37
N PHE A 519 -15.23 30.08 28.04
CA PHE A 519 -16.32 30.14 27.06
C PHE A 519 -17.22 28.90 27.09
N ILE A 520 -16.64 27.70 27.05
CA ILE A 520 -17.41 26.44 27.03
C ILE A 520 -18.16 26.25 28.37
N ARG A 521 -17.50 26.52 29.51
CA ARG A 521 -18.08 26.48 30.86
C ARG A 521 -19.33 27.36 30.95
N ALA A 522 -19.22 28.63 30.56
CA ALA A 522 -20.35 29.56 30.57
C ALA A 522 -21.47 29.17 29.59
N TYR A 523 -21.13 28.62 28.42
CA TYR A 523 -22.12 28.12 27.47
C TYR A 523 -22.93 26.95 28.03
N PHE A 524 -22.24 25.95 28.59
CA PHE A 524 -22.89 24.78 29.23
C PHE A 524 -23.57 25.12 30.57
N GLU A 525 -23.16 26.17 31.27
CA GLU A 525 -23.90 26.63 32.46
C GLU A 525 -25.26 27.26 32.08
N GLY A 526 -25.35 27.98 30.96
CA GLY A 526 -26.63 28.48 30.44
C GLY A 526 -27.46 27.39 29.74
N ASP A 527 -27.06 27.03 28.51
CA ASP A 527 -27.83 26.17 27.59
C ASP A 527 -27.70 24.66 27.91
N GLY A 528 -26.89 24.30 28.92
CA GLY A 528 -26.48 22.93 29.20
C GLY A 528 -26.93 22.37 30.55
N GLY A 529 -26.96 21.04 30.61
CA GLY A 529 -27.38 20.28 31.78
C GLY A 529 -26.66 18.93 31.91
N VAL A 530 -26.72 18.36 33.10
CA VAL A 530 -26.21 17.02 33.39
C VAL A 530 -27.39 16.03 33.35
N GLU A 531 -27.35 15.11 32.40
CA GLU A 531 -28.25 13.97 32.30
C GLU A 531 -27.65 12.73 32.98
N LYS A 532 -28.41 11.63 33.11
CA LYS A 532 -28.02 10.43 33.88
C LYS A 532 -26.65 9.82 33.53
N ALA A 533 -26.15 10.02 32.31
CA ALA A 533 -24.89 9.45 31.81
C ALA A 533 -24.16 10.35 30.78
N ALA A 534 -24.54 11.62 30.69
CA ALA A 534 -24.00 12.55 29.69
C ALA A 534 -24.19 14.01 30.13
N ILE A 535 -23.31 14.90 29.67
CA ILE A 535 -23.57 16.34 29.68
C ILE A 535 -24.22 16.68 28.34
N THR A 536 -25.26 17.51 28.34
CA THR A 536 -25.94 17.93 27.11
C THR A 536 -26.08 19.45 27.02
N ALA A 537 -26.14 19.98 25.80
CA ALA A 537 -26.51 21.36 25.50
C ALA A 537 -27.32 21.42 24.20
N ILE A 538 -28.28 22.35 24.08
CA ILE A 538 -29.20 22.42 22.93
C ILE A 538 -29.20 23.81 22.30
N SER A 539 -28.84 23.90 21.01
CA SER A 539 -28.95 25.15 20.25
C SER A 539 -29.86 25.04 19.02
N LYS A 540 -30.25 26.19 18.47
CA LYS A 540 -30.81 26.29 17.11
C LYS A 540 -29.71 26.46 16.06
N SER A 541 -28.56 27.01 16.43
CA SER A 541 -27.43 27.22 15.51
C SER A 541 -26.65 25.92 15.34
N SER A 542 -26.60 25.39 14.11
CA SER A 542 -25.71 24.29 13.75
C SER A 542 -24.24 24.69 13.81
N GLU A 543 -23.95 25.95 13.46
CA GLU A 543 -22.60 26.52 13.39
C GLU A 543 -21.98 26.68 14.77
N LEU A 544 -22.75 27.17 15.76
CA LEU A 544 -22.31 27.25 17.15
C LEU A 544 -21.97 25.85 17.71
N ILE A 545 -22.86 24.87 17.50
CA ILE A 545 -22.64 23.50 17.95
C ILE A 545 -21.44 22.84 17.25
N SER A 546 -21.25 23.10 15.95
CA SER A 546 -20.04 22.65 15.22
C SER A 546 -18.79 23.28 15.81
N GLY A 547 -18.76 24.61 15.98
CA GLY A 547 -17.62 25.32 16.53
C GLY A 547 -17.25 24.83 17.93
N ILE A 548 -18.24 24.64 18.81
CA ILE A 548 -18.01 24.07 20.15
C ILE A 548 -17.46 22.64 20.05
N SER A 549 -17.95 21.81 19.12
CA SER A 549 -17.39 20.47 18.93
C SER A 549 -15.93 20.48 18.45
N TYR A 550 -15.53 21.48 17.64
CA TYR A 550 -14.12 21.70 17.28
C TYR A 550 -13.29 22.21 18.46
N LEU A 551 -13.81 23.17 19.26
CA LEU A 551 -13.10 23.67 20.45
C LEU A 551 -12.87 22.57 21.50
N LEU A 552 -13.79 21.61 21.63
CA LEU A 552 -13.66 20.47 22.54
C LEU A 552 -12.49 19.53 22.16
N TYR A 553 -12.09 19.48 20.88
CA TYR A 553 -10.90 18.73 20.46
C TYR A 553 -9.59 19.30 21.02
N TYR A 554 -9.52 20.59 21.38
CA TYR A 554 -8.33 21.14 22.07
C TYR A 554 -8.12 20.58 23.47
N PHE A 555 -9.16 19.98 24.07
CA PHE A 555 -9.14 19.29 25.36
C PHE A 555 -9.16 17.76 25.21
N GLY A 556 -9.11 17.25 23.97
CA GLY A 556 -9.24 15.82 23.68
C GLY A 556 -10.62 15.24 24.04
N ILE A 557 -11.68 16.06 23.98
CA ILE A 557 -13.06 15.69 24.32
C ILE A 557 -13.87 15.48 23.03
N VAL A 558 -14.39 14.26 22.84
CA VAL A 558 -15.23 13.91 21.69
C VAL A 558 -16.72 14.04 22.05
N ALA A 559 -17.35 15.14 21.64
CA ALA A 559 -18.79 15.33 21.78
C ALA A 559 -19.59 14.75 20.60
N ARG A 560 -20.80 14.25 20.84
CA ARG A 560 -21.77 13.79 19.82
C ARG A 560 -22.79 14.89 19.50
N VAL A 561 -23.25 14.95 18.26
CA VAL A 561 -24.27 15.91 17.78
C VAL A 561 -25.50 15.16 17.27
N GLN A 562 -26.70 15.55 17.72
CA GLN A 562 -27.97 14.95 17.30
C GLN A 562 -28.98 16.00 16.87
N ARG A 563 -29.75 15.74 15.81
CA ARG A 563 -30.91 16.55 15.44
C ARG A 563 -32.12 16.14 16.26
N ARG A 564 -32.70 17.04 17.06
CA ARG A 564 -33.96 16.81 17.80
C ARG A 564 -35.06 17.74 17.34
N LYS A 565 -36.26 17.20 17.07
CA LYS A 565 -37.46 17.99 16.76
C LYS A 565 -38.23 18.26 18.06
N LYS A 566 -38.23 19.50 18.55
CA LYS A 566 -38.98 19.93 19.76
C LYS A 566 -40.26 20.66 19.35
N ARG A 567 -41.38 20.37 20.02
CA ARG A 567 -42.67 21.07 19.80
C ARG A 567 -42.60 22.45 20.46
N TYR A 568 -42.88 23.53 19.73
CA TYR A 568 -42.81 24.88 20.29
C TYR A 568 -44.12 25.25 21.01
N SER A 569 -44.04 25.48 22.32
CA SER A 569 -45.20 25.64 23.22
C SER A 569 -46.21 26.69 22.76
N LYS A 570 -45.75 27.82 22.21
CA LYS A 570 -46.63 28.92 21.77
C LYS A 570 -47.24 28.78 20.37
N THR A 571 -46.84 27.79 19.55
CA THR A 571 -47.30 27.70 18.13
C THR A 571 -47.62 26.30 17.64
N GLY A 572 -47.47 25.26 18.46
CA GLY A 572 -47.71 23.85 18.09
C GLY A 572 -46.71 23.25 17.08
N LYS A 573 -46.09 24.06 16.21
CA LYS A 573 -45.14 23.63 15.17
C LYS A 573 -43.88 22.97 15.79
N LYS A 574 -43.47 21.84 15.22
CA LYS A 574 -42.20 21.16 15.55
C LYS A 574 -41.05 21.93 14.87
N ARG A 575 -40.03 22.33 15.64
CA ARG A 575 -38.80 22.95 15.12
C ARG A 575 -37.59 22.04 15.40
N THR A 576 -36.63 22.02 14.49
CA THR A 576 -35.38 21.25 14.66
C THR A 576 -34.38 22.05 15.49
N PHE A 577 -33.72 21.36 16.41
CA PHE A 577 -32.62 21.84 17.24
C PHE A 577 -31.46 20.85 17.15
N TRP A 578 -30.28 21.30 17.55
CA TRP A 578 -29.05 20.53 17.59
C TRP A 578 -28.67 20.30 19.06
N LEU A 579 -28.66 19.03 19.46
CA LEU A 579 -28.25 18.55 20.78
C LEU A 579 -26.78 18.15 20.69
N LEU A 580 -25.91 18.87 21.40
CA LEU A 580 -24.55 18.44 21.71
C LEU A 580 -24.59 17.57 22.96
N SER A 581 -23.87 16.45 22.97
CA SER A 581 -23.82 15.50 24.08
C SER A 581 -22.41 14.97 24.30
N ILE A 582 -21.86 15.20 25.49
CA ILE A 582 -20.57 14.68 25.93
C ILE A 582 -20.85 13.45 26.80
N SER A 583 -20.31 12.29 26.41
CA SER A 583 -20.59 10.99 27.02
C SER A 583 -19.38 10.07 26.94
N GLY A 584 -19.32 9.08 27.83
CA GLY A 584 -18.12 8.25 28.03
C GLY A 584 -17.20 8.86 29.10
N GLN A 585 -16.61 8.02 29.94
CA GLN A 585 -16.00 8.50 31.20
C GLN A 585 -14.76 9.35 31.01
N ASP A 586 -13.91 9.03 30.03
CA ASP A 586 -12.75 9.86 29.68
C ASP A 586 -13.17 11.29 29.29
N ASN A 587 -14.16 11.41 28.37
CA ASN A 587 -14.73 12.70 27.98
C ASN A 587 -15.35 13.47 29.16
N LEU A 588 -16.03 12.77 30.09
CA LEU A 588 -16.65 13.40 31.26
C LEU A 588 -15.60 13.88 32.27
N ARG A 589 -14.53 13.10 32.50
CA ARG A 589 -13.42 13.48 33.39
C ARG A 589 -12.61 14.64 32.83
N LYS A 590 -12.26 14.61 31.54
CA LYS A 590 -11.62 15.75 30.85
C LYS A 590 -12.48 17.01 30.90
N PHE A 591 -13.81 16.87 30.79
CA PHE A 591 -14.71 18.00 30.98
C PHE A 591 -14.66 18.50 32.43
N GLU A 592 -14.73 17.63 33.43
CA GLU A 592 -14.64 18.00 34.86
C GLU A 592 -13.30 18.68 35.21
N GLU A 593 -12.19 18.15 34.69
CA GLU A 593 -10.82 18.60 34.91
C GLU A 593 -10.53 19.96 34.24
N TYR A 594 -10.82 20.10 32.94
CA TYR A 594 -10.41 21.29 32.17
C TYR A 594 -11.47 22.37 32.07
N ILE A 595 -12.76 22.04 32.18
CA ILE A 595 -13.87 22.96 31.89
C ILE A 595 -14.74 23.16 33.13
N GLY A 596 -15.37 22.10 33.62
CA GLY A 596 -16.24 22.08 34.79
C GLY A 596 -17.55 22.86 34.59
N PHE A 597 -18.28 23.00 35.69
CA PHE A 597 -19.45 23.87 35.80
C PHE A 597 -19.15 25.03 36.76
N ILE A 598 -20.05 26.01 36.82
CA ILE A 598 -20.04 27.10 37.80
C ILE A 598 -20.89 26.68 39.00
N SER A 599 -22.13 26.21 38.75
CA SER A 599 -23.09 25.96 39.83
C SER A 599 -22.76 24.72 40.67
N VAL A 600 -22.87 24.81 42.00
CA VAL A 600 -22.59 23.71 42.94
C VAL A 600 -23.42 22.46 42.57
N ARG A 601 -24.70 22.65 42.24
CA ARG A 601 -25.60 21.58 41.83
C ARG A 601 -25.12 20.83 40.57
N LYS A 602 -24.65 21.53 39.53
CA LYS A 602 -24.14 20.87 38.31
C LYS A 602 -22.76 20.27 38.50
N LYS A 603 -21.88 20.88 39.31
CA LYS A 603 -20.60 20.27 39.74
C LYS A 603 -20.82 18.94 40.43
N ALA A 604 -21.69 18.89 41.43
CA ALA A 604 -22.01 17.65 42.15
C ALA A 604 -22.61 16.59 41.22
N ALA A 605 -23.55 16.97 40.34
CA ALA A 605 -24.14 16.06 39.35
C ALA A 605 -23.11 15.54 38.33
N LEU A 606 -22.12 16.34 37.94
CA LEU A 606 -21.03 15.91 37.06
C LEU A 606 -20.11 14.91 37.76
N GLY A 607 -19.64 15.22 38.98
CA GLY A 607 -18.80 14.33 39.78
C GLY A 607 -19.49 13.00 40.12
N GLU A 608 -20.81 13.00 40.25
CA GLU A 608 -21.66 11.81 40.35
C GLU A 608 -21.61 10.90 39.11
N ILE A 609 -21.50 11.46 37.90
CA ILE A 609 -21.49 10.68 36.65
C ILE A 609 -20.09 10.33 36.16
N SER A 610 -19.07 11.15 36.44
CA SER A 610 -17.66 10.95 36.02
C SER A 610 -16.91 9.86 36.82
N LYS A 611 -17.40 9.57 38.03
CA LYS A 611 -16.89 8.53 38.94
C LYS A 611 -17.50 7.15 38.69
N LYS A 612 -18.57 7.05 37.91
CA LYS A 612 -19.23 5.76 37.58
C LYS A 612 -18.35 4.92 36.65
N ASN A 613 -18.42 3.60 36.78
CA ASN A 613 -17.75 2.69 35.85
C ASN A 613 -18.25 2.95 34.43
N GLY A 614 -17.31 3.04 33.49
CA GLY A 614 -17.60 3.46 32.12
C GLY A 614 -18.21 2.36 31.27
N ASN A 615 -19.27 2.70 30.54
CA ASN A 615 -19.72 1.86 29.44
C ASN A 615 -18.76 2.06 28.25
N THR A 616 -17.97 1.03 27.94
CA THR A 616 -16.90 1.04 26.92
C THR A 616 -17.40 1.26 25.50
N ASN A 617 -18.69 1.05 25.23
CA ASN A 617 -19.28 0.99 23.89
C ASN A 617 -19.45 2.39 23.22
N CYS A 618 -18.73 3.40 23.71
CA CYS A 618 -18.87 4.79 23.26
C CYS A 618 -17.70 5.30 22.42
N ASP A 619 -16.49 4.82 22.70
CA ASP A 619 -15.24 5.15 22.03
C ASP A 619 -14.48 3.84 21.86
N ILE A 620 -14.62 3.26 20.67
CA ILE A 620 -14.24 1.87 20.38
C ILE A 620 -13.19 1.86 19.27
N VAL A 621 -12.29 0.88 19.33
CA VAL A 621 -11.35 0.54 18.28
C VAL A 621 -11.92 -0.67 17.53
N PRO A 622 -12.49 -0.49 16.32
CA PRO A 622 -13.16 -1.55 15.57
C PRO A 622 -12.16 -2.37 14.74
N GLY A 623 -12.62 -3.48 14.15
CA GLY A 623 -11.82 -4.30 13.23
C GLY A 623 -10.75 -5.19 13.89
N LEU A 624 -10.72 -5.29 15.22
CA LEU A 624 -9.70 -6.04 15.96
C LEU A 624 -9.91 -7.56 15.99
N LEU A 625 -11.11 -8.06 15.68
CA LEU A 625 -11.48 -9.47 15.90
C LEU A 625 -10.64 -10.46 15.06
N ALA A 626 -10.39 -10.14 13.78
CA ALA A 626 -9.58 -10.99 12.90
C ALA A 626 -8.14 -11.10 13.43
N LEU A 627 -7.51 -9.94 13.69
CA LEU A 627 -6.17 -9.83 14.28
C LEU A 627 -6.08 -10.52 15.66
N ALA A 628 -7.12 -10.44 16.49
CA ALA A 628 -7.16 -11.12 17.78
C ALA A 628 -7.28 -12.65 17.66
N ARG A 629 -7.99 -13.16 16.65
CA ARG A 629 -8.06 -14.60 16.35
C ARG A 629 -6.75 -15.12 15.77
N GLU A 630 -6.10 -14.35 14.90
CA GLU A 630 -4.76 -14.65 14.38
C GLU A 630 -3.72 -14.67 15.51
N LEU A 631 -3.68 -13.62 16.34
CA LEU A 631 -2.80 -13.56 17.51
C LEU A 631 -3.06 -14.70 18.50
N ALA A 632 -4.31 -15.16 18.63
CA ALA A 632 -4.64 -16.34 19.41
C ALA A 632 -4.03 -17.59 18.76
N PHE A 633 -4.23 -17.82 17.47
CA PHE A 633 -3.66 -18.98 16.78
C PHE A 633 -2.13 -19.05 16.90
N LEU A 634 -1.45 -17.91 16.78
CA LEU A 634 0.03 -17.82 16.86
C LEU A 634 0.58 -17.88 18.30
N PHE A 635 -0.21 -17.54 19.33
CA PHE A 635 0.30 -17.30 20.69
C PHE A 635 -0.60 -17.86 21.83
N ASP A 636 -1.58 -18.75 21.55
CA ASP A 636 -2.73 -19.08 22.43
C ASP A 636 -2.35 -19.47 23.87
N SER A 637 -1.33 -20.32 24.05
CA SER A 637 -0.90 -20.78 25.38
C SER A 637 -0.46 -19.61 26.27
N GLN A 638 0.13 -18.57 25.65
CA GLN A 638 0.58 -17.35 26.32
C GLN A 638 -0.52 -16.31 26.56
N LEU A 639 -1.74 -16.51 26.06
CA LEU A 639 -2.79 -15.47 26.11
C LEU A 639 -4.08 -15.91 26.83
N SER A 640 -4.23 -17.21 27.11
CA SER A 640 -5.42 -17.84 27.70
C SER A 640 -5.87 -17.33 29.07
N ASP A 641 -4.97 -16.74 29.87
CA ASP A 641 -5.24 -16.15 31.19
C ASP A 641 -5.60 -14.66 31.13
N ILE A 642 -5.46 -14.02 29.97
CA ILE A 642 -5.72 -12.60 29.83
C ILE A 642 -7.21 -12.40 29.55
N THR A 643 -7.99 -12.09 30.59
CA THR A 643 -9.44 -11.87 30.51
C THR A 643 -9.83 -10.85 29.43
N ASP A 644 -9.06 -9.77 29.28
CA ASP A 644 -9.25 -8.78 28.22
C ASP A 644 -9.00 -9.38 26.82
N PHE A 645 -7.99 -10.23 26.63
CA PHE A 645 -7.80 -10.89 25.34
C PHE A 645 -8.93 -11.88 25.01
N SER A 646 -9.41 -12.63 26.00
CA SER A 646 -10.55 -13.53 25.82
C SER A 646 -11.80 -12.76 25.37
N ALA A 647 -12.07 -11.60 25.96
CA ALA A 647 -13.14 -10.72 25.52
C ALA A 647 -12.93 -10.20 24.09
N LEU A 648 -11.70 -9.84 23.71
CA LEU A 648 -11.37 -9.41 22.35
C LEU A 648 -11.58 -10.53 21.32
N LYS A 649 -11.16 -11.77 21.63
CA LYS A 649 -11.37 -12.98 20.81
C LYS A 649 -12.85 -13.33 20.61
N GLN A 650 -13.70 -12.97 21.57
CA GLN A 650 -15.16 -13.10 21.52
C GLN A 650 -15.86 -11.95 20.75
N GLY A 651 -15.11 -10.94 20.28
CA GLY A 651 -15.65 -9.82 19.50
C GLY A 651 -16.28 -8.70 20.33
N HIS A 652 -15.94 -8.59 21.62
CA HIS A 652 -16.33 -7.42 22.42
C HIS A 652 -15.59 -6.16 21.95
N ASP A 653 -16.27 -5.01 22.03
CA ASP A 653 -15.68 -3.70 21.76
C ASP A 653 -14.58 -3.33 22.76
N PHE A 654 -13.50 -2.71 22.27
CA PHE A 654 -12.37 -2.26 23.06
C PHE A 654 -12.20 -0.75 22.99
N SER A 655 -12.08 -0.08 24.15
CA SER A 655 -11.63 1.31 24.18
C SER A 655 -10.11 1.40 24.00
N PRO A 656 -9.58 2.55 23.53
CA PRO A 656 -8.14 2.75 23.38
C PRO A 656 -7.36 2.41 24.65
N ASP A 657 -7.81 2.83 25.83
CA ASP A 657 -7.12 2.52 27.11
C ASP A 657 -7.10 1.03 27.46
N ARG A 658 -8.17 0.30 27.12
CA ARG A 658 -8.23 -1.15 27.32
C ARG A 658 -7.25 -1.85 26.37
N LEU A 659 -7.15 -1.36 25.14
CA LEU A 659 -6.17 -1.84 24.16
C LEU A 659 -4.73 -1.47 24.56
N ARG A 660 -4.45 -0.28 25.12
CA ARG A 660 -3.12 0.10 25.65
C ARG A 660 -2.65 -0.83 26.76
N ARG A 661 -3.53 -1.13 27.74
CA ARG A 661 -3.22 -2.11 28.79
C ARG A 661 -2.91 -3.49 28.20
N LEU A 662 -3.68 -3.91 27.22
CA LEU A 662 -3.49 -5.20 26.55
C LEU A 662 -2.18 -5.25 25.77
N VAL A 663 -1.84 -4.21 25.00
CA VAL A 663 -0.55 -4.05 24.29
C VAL A 663 0.62 -4.10 25.28
N SER A 664 0.54 -3.39 26.41
CA SER A 664 1.60 -3.41 27.43
C SER A 664 1.82 -4.82 28.01
N VAL A 665 0.75 -5.61 28.19
CA VAL A 665 0.86 -7.02 28.60
C VAL A 665 1.49 -7.87 27.49
N PHE A 666 1.14 -7.66 26.22
CA PHE A 666 1.75 -8.37 25.09
C PHE A 666 3.23 -8.06 24.93
N GLU A 667 3.62 -6.79 24.91
CA GLU A 667 5.03 -6.36 24.86
C GLU A 667 5.83 -6.96 26.03
N GLY A 668 5.26 -6.97 27.24
CA GLY A 668 5.88 -7.61 28.40
C GLY A 668 6.05 -9.13 28.29
N ARG A 669 5.10 -9.84 27.65
CA ARG A 669 5.20 -11.30 27.40
C ARG A 669 6.17 -11.63 26.26
N ILE A 670 6.15 -10.85 25.18
CA ILE A 670 7.08 -10.96 24.04
C ILE A 670 8.52 -10.70 24.50
N LYS A 671 8.75 -9.69 25.34
CA LYS A 671 10.08 -9.45 25.91
C LYS A 671 10.56 -10.65 26.72
N ARG A 672 9.75 -11.14 27.68
CA ARG A 672 10.09 -12.34 28.47
C ARG A 672 10.34 -13.58 27.60
N PHE A 673 9.68 -13.70 26.45
CA PHE A 673 9.91 -14.79 25.50
C PHE A 673 11.27 -14.70 24.81
N LYS A 674 11.67 -13.49 24.39
CA LYS A 674 13.00 -13.22 23.83
C LYS A 674 14.10 -13.42 24.89
N ASP A 675 13.86 -12.97 26.12
CA ASP A 675 14.79 -13.15 27.26
C ASP A 675 15.05 -14.64 27.59
N LEU A 676 14.14 -15.56 27.23
CA LEU A 676 14.32 -17.01 27.40
C LEU A 676 15.20 -17.69 26.33
N GLN A 677 15.50 -17.02 25.21
CA GLN A 677 16.22 -17.62 24.08
C GLN A 677 17.54 -18.31 24.48
N PRO A 678 18.44 -17.70 25.30
CA PRO A 678 19.71 -18.35 25.67
C PRO A 678 19.54 -19.60 26.54
N PHE A 679 18.46 -19.67 27.34
CA PHE A 679 18.15 -20.84 28.17
C PHE A 679 17.53 -21.97 27.34
N MET A 680 16.71 -21.62 26.35
CA MET A 680 16.06 -22.58 25.45
C MET A 680 17.08 -23.23 24.51
N GLN A 681 18.07 -22.47 24.04
CA GLN A 681 19.17 -22.99 23.22
C GLN A 681 20.01 -24.02 24.01
N LYS A 682 20.37 -23.72 25.27
CA LYS A 682 21.00 -24.71 26.18
C LYS A 682 20.16 -25.98 26.43
N LEU A 683 18.83 -25.93 26.28
CA LEU A 683 17.97 -27.12 26.38
C LEU A 683 17.96 -27.93 25.08
N SER A 684 18.13 -27.30 23.91
CA SER A 684 18.27 -28.04 22.64
C SER A 684 19.61 -28.76 22.53
N ASP A 685 20.66 -28.19 23.13
CA ASP A 685 22.03 -28.71 23.06
C ASP A 685 22.30 -29.89 24.02
N LEU A 686 21.26 -30.45 24.67
CA LEU A 686 21.40 -31.55 25.61
C LEU A 686 21.86 -32.85 24.90
N PRO A 687 23.05 -33.38 25.23
CA PRO A 687 23.63 -34.49 24.50
C PRO A 687 22.82 -35.79 24.67
N THR A 688 22.74 -36.58 23.60
CA THR A 688 22.19 -37.94 23.67
C THR A 688 23.22 -38.89 24.28
N ILE A 689 22.76 -39.87 25.07
CA ILE A 689 23.65 -40.86 25.68
C ILE A 689 24.39 -41.67 24.61
N ALA A 690 23.79 -41.91 23.44
CA ALA A 690 24.44 -42.55 22.30
C ALA A 690 25.65 -41.74 21.77
N ALA A 691 25.50 -40.43 21.54
CA ALA A 691 26.60 -39.57 21.08
C ALA A 691 27.75 -39.52 22.11
N VAL A 692 27.42 -39.57 23.41
CA VAL A 692 28.42 -39.59 24.49
C VAL A 692 29.16 -40.93 24.59
N ILE A 693 28.47 -42.06 24.35
CA ILE A 693 29.11 -43.38 24.23
C ILE A 693 30.06 -43.38 23.03
N GLN A 694 29.63 -42.89 21.87
CA GLN A 694 30.46 -42.80 20.67
C GLN A 694 31.73 -41.95 20.90
N LYS A 695 31.59 -40.72 21.41
CA LYS A 695 32.74 -39.84 21.73
C LYS A 695 33.72 -40.49 22.71
N ALA A 696 33.22 -41.28 23.66
CA ALA A 696 34.04 -42.05 24.59
C ALA A 696 34.71 -43.27 23.94
N GLU A 697 34.13 -43.89 22.92
CA GLU A 697 34.74 -45.00 22.18
C GLU A 697 35.84 -44.53 21.22
N GLU A 698 35.65 -43.37 20.59
CA GLU A 698 36.65 -42.69 19.77
C GLU A 698 37.86 -42.21 20.60
N ASN A 699 37.64 -41.73 21.83
CA ASN A 699 38.71 -41.25 22.72
C ASN A 699 39.03 -42.24 23.86
N ARG A 700 40.06 -43.07 23.66
CA ARG A 700 40.57 -44.04 24.66
C ARG A 700 40.87 -43.44 26.04
N LEU A 701 41.36 -42.20 26.11
CA LEU A 701 41.72 -41.55 27.37
C LEU A 701 40.46 -41.18 28.18
N VAL A 702 39.44 -40.67 27.50
CA VAL A 702 38.11 -40.40 28.07
C VAL A 702 37.43 -41.70 28.51
N ASN A 703 37.43 -42.76 27.67
CA ASN A 703 36.87 -44.06 28.04
C ASN A 703 37.51 -44.64 29.30
N HIS A 704 38.84 -44.62 29.39
CA HIS A 704 39.58 -45.13 30.54
C HIS A 704 39.26 -44.33 31.81
N THR A 705 39.14 -43.01 31.71
CA THR A 705 38.76 -42.13 32.82
C THR A 705 37.32 -42.39 33.26
N LEU A 706 36.37 -42.57 32.33
CA LEU A 706 34.99 -42.94 32.64
C LEU A 706 34.89 -44.30 33.34
N ILE A 707 35.63 -45.32 32.87
CA ILE A 707 35.70 -46.64 33.52
C ILE A 707 36.21 -46.49 34.97
N LYS A 708 37.26 -45.71 35.19
CA LYS A 708 37.87 -45.50 36.51
C LYS A 708 36.98 -44.71 37.48
N THR A 709 36.22 -43.73 36.98
CA THR A 709 35.39 -42.83 37.80
C THR A 709 33.97 -43.37 38.05
N MET A 710 33.42 -44.17 37.14
CA MET A 710 32.02 -44.64 37.19
C MET A 710 31.86 -46.16 37.37
N SER A 711 32.91 -46.96 37.14
CA SER A 711 32.92 -48.43 37.28
C SER A 711 31.69 -49.12 36.66
N SER A 712 30.93 -49.90 37.45
CA SER A 712 29.76 -50.66 36.99
C SER A 712 28.64 -49.81 36.40
N SER A 713 28.56 -48.52 36.75
CA SER A 713 27.56 -47.59 36.22
C SER A 713 27.83 -47.21 34.77
N TRP A 714 29.09 -47.16 34.33
CA TRP A 714 29.42 -46.89 32.92
C TRP A 714 29.18 -48.12 32.05
N PHE A 715 29.42 -49.32 32.58
CA PHE A 715 29.14 -50.57 31.89
C PHE A 715 27.64 -50.77 31.61
N THR A 716 26.77 -50.46 32.58
CA THR A 716 25.30 -50.52 32.39
C THR A 716 24.79 -49.50 31.38
N VAL A 717 25.37 -48.27 31.36
CA VAL A 717 25.05 -47.26 30.33
C VAL A 717 25.44 -47.74 28.93
N LYS A 718 26.61 -48.38 28.76
CA LYS A 718 27.01 -48.99 27.47
C LYS A 718 26.10 -50.13 27.01
N GLN A 719 25.41 -50.82 27.92
CA GLN A 719 24.40 -51.81 27.56
C GLN A 719 22.99 -51.21 27.33
N GLY A 720 22.89 -49.88 27.19
CA GLY A 720 21.64 -49.20 26.85
C GLY A 720 20.72 -48.90 28.03
N MET A 721 21.13 -49.11 29.28
CA MET A 721 20.35 -48.64 30.43
C MET A 721 20.47 -47.12 30.58
N PRO A 722 19.35 -46.36 30.60
CA PRO A 722 19.39 -44.91 30.71
C PRO A 722 19.93 -44.47 32.09
N PRO A 723 20.95 -43.58 32.13
CA PRO A 723 21.52 -43.11 33.40
C PRO A 723 20.57 -42.18 34.17
N ARG A 724 20.77 -42.11 35.49
CA ARG A 724 20.23 -41.04 36.32
C ARG A 724 20.92 -39.70 36.00
N VAL A 725 20.23 -38.58 36.22
CA VAL A 725 20.74 -37.23 35.86
C VAL A 725 22.14 -36.97 36.44
N ASN A 726 22.37 -37.17 37.74
CA ASN A 726 23.70 -36.98 38.34
C ASN A 726 24.80 -37.87 37.72
N ASN A 727 24.46 -39.06 37.21
CA ASN A 727 25.43 -39.91 36.51
C ASN A 727 25.68 -39.40 35.09
N ALA A 728 24.64 -38.96 34.38
CA ALA A 728 24.77 -38.34 33.06
C ALA A 728 25.65 -37.07 33.10
N LEU A 729 25.38 -36.14 34.02
CA LEU A 729 26.18 -34.91 34.18
C LEU A 729 27.66 -35.20 34.52
N LYS A 730 27.94 -36.21 35.36
CA LYS A 730 29.31 -36.67 35.62
C LYS A 730 29.99 -37.23 34.38
N ILE A 731 29.27 -37.99 33.56
CA ILE A 731 29.80 -38.52 32.30
C ILE A 731 30.12 -37.36 31.34
N PHE A 732 29.24 -36.36 31.22
CA PHE A 732 29.44 -35.19 30.36
C PHE A 732 30.66 -34.36 30.79
N ALA A 733 30.83 -34.14 32.10
CA ALA A 733 31.99 -33.43 32.65
C ALA A 733 33.32 -34.16 32.39
N VAL A 734 33.34 -35.50 32.42
CA VAL A 734 34.56 -36.29 32.10
C VAL A 734 34.81 -36.39 30.59
N ALA A 735 33.75 -36.32 29.77
CA ALA A 735 33.85 -36.38 28.31
C ALA A 735 34.06 -35.00 27.64
N ASP A 736 34.22 -33.94 28.44
CA ASP A 736 34.31 -32.53 27.99
C ASP A 736 33.18 -32.18 27.01
N ILE A 737 31.94 -32.38 27.47
CA ILE A 737 30.72 -32.10 26.71
C ILE A 737 29.97 -30.96 27.41
N PRO A 738 29.66 -29.85 26.71
CA PRO A 738 28.84 -28.77 27.25
C PRO A 738 27.51 -29.30 27.77
N SER A 739 27.22 -29.09 29.06
CA SER A 739 25.97 -29.50 29.69
C SER A 739 25.68 -28.64 30.94
N PRO A 740 24.44 -28.62 31.45
CA PRO A 740 24.14 -28.00 32.74
C PRO A 740 25.01 -28.58 33.85
N THR A 741 25.49 -27.73 34.76
CA THR A 741 26.43 -28.13 35.81
C THR A 741 25.77 -28.89 36.96
N THR A 742 24.46 -28.74 37.15
CA THR A 742 23.73 -29.39 38.25
C THR A 742 22.37 -29.93 37.83
N THR A 743 21.89 -30.96 38.54
CA THR A 743 20.53 -31.49 38.40
C THR A 743 19.47 -30.43 38.75
N LEU A 744 19.79 -29.47 39.63
CA LEU A 744 18.89 -28.37 39.97
C LEU A 744 18.72 -27.40 38.79
N GLU A 745 19.83 -26.96 38.18
CA GLU A 745 19.85 -26.08 36.99
C GLU A 745 18.98 -26.67 35.87
N LEU A 746 19.17 -27.95 35.52
CA LEU A 746 18.36 -28.63 34.50
C LEU A 746 16.87 -28.71 34.87
N LYS A 747 16.54 -29.03 36.13
CA LYS A 747 15.14 -29.10 36.59
C LYS A 747 14.48 -27.71 36.62
N GLU A 748 15.20 -26.65 36.95
CA GLU A 748 14.71 -25.27 36.92
C GLU A 748 14.48 -24.79 35.49
N MET A 749 15.43 -25.04 34.57
CA MET A 749 15.26 -24.71 33.14
C MET A 749 14.01 -25.39 32.55
N ILE A 750 13.83 -26.69 32.78
CA ILE A 750 12.64 -27.43 32.33
C ILE A 750 11.36 -26.91 33.02
N SER A 751 11.40 -26.63 34.33
CA SER A 751 10.24 -26.10 35.06
C SER A 751 9.81 -24.72 34.56
N ASN A 752 10.77 -23.83 34.30
CA ASN A 752 10.53 -22.51 33.72
C ASN A 752 9.96 -22.64 32.30
N GLY A 753 10.50 -23.55 31.49
CA GLY A 753 9.99 -23.82 30.15
C GLY A 753 8.59 -24.43 30.11
N ILE A 754 8.24 -25.31 31.04
CA ILE A 754 6.88 -25.87 31.18
C ILE A 754 5.90 -24.81 31.72
N ALA A 755 6.32 -24.01 32.71
CA ALA A 755 5.54 -22.90 33.22
C ALA A 755 5.28 -21.85 32.13
N TYR A 756 6.24 -21.67 31.22
CA TYR A 756 6.08 -20.86 30.03
C TYR A 756 5.11 -21.50 29.03
N THR A 757 5.41 -22.67 28.45
CA THR A 757 4.60 -23.31 27.39
C THR A 757 3.19 -23.71 27.84
N ARG A 758 2.94 -23.78 29.16
CA ARG A 758 1.70 -24.26 29.81
C ARG A 758 1.34 -25.71 29.51
N ALA A 759 2.31 -26.48 29.05
CA ALA A 759 2.14 -27.92 28.87
C ALA A 759 1.84 -28.59 30.21
N ARG A 760 0.87 -29.52 30.24
CA ARG A 760 0.65 -30.32 31.44
C ARG A 760 1.79 -31.32 31.54
N THR A 761 2.50 -31.34 32.66
CA THR A 761 3.61 -32.28 32.92
C THR A 761 3.27 -33.74 32.62
N ASN A 762 2.01 -34.15 32.82
CA ASN A 762 1.52 -35.49 32.53
C ASN A 762 1.36 -35.80 31.02
N ASP A 763 1.14 -34.79 30.18
CA ASP A 763 1.08 -34.93 28.71
C ASP A 763 2.50 -35.15 28.13
N ILE A 764 3.53 -34.64 28.83
CA ILE A 764 4.94 -34.85 28.49
C ILE A 764 5.42 -36.21 29.01
N HIS A 765 5.29 -36.47 30.31
CA HIS A 765 5.62 -37.78 30.90
C HIS A 765 4.96 -37.99 32.27
N LYS A 766 4.36 -39.17 32.49
CA LYS A 766 3.53 -39.54 33.66
C LYS A 766 4.17 -39.26 35.04
N PHE A 767 5.49 -39.30 35.14
CA PHE A 767 6.24 -39.09 36.40
C PHE A 767 7.00 -37.74 36.48
N LEU A 768 6.89 -36.88 35.47
CA LEU A 768 7.65 -35.64 35.39
C LEU A 768 7.33 -34.66 36.53
N SER A 769 6.05 -34.54 36.90
CA SER A 769 5.57 -33.71 38.01
C SER A 769 6.21 -34.06 39.37
N LEU A 770 6.38 -35.36 39.63
CA LEU A 770 7.05 -35.88 40.83
C LEU A 770 8.57 -35.65 40.77
N SER A 771 9.18 -35.82 39.60
CA SER A 771 10.62 -35.62 39.38
C SER A 771 11.05 -34.15 39.56
N LEU A 772 10.26 -33.20 39.06
CA LEU A 772 10.53 -31.76 39.19
C LEU A 772 10.31 -31.26 40.62
N ARG A 773 9.35 -31.83 41.37
CA ARG A 773 9.10 -31.47 42.79
C ARG A 773 10.00 -32.19 43.79
N GLY A 774 10.58 -33.34 43.40
CA GLY A 774 11.35 -34.19 44.29
C GLY A 774 12.76 -33.66 44.56
N LYS A 775 13.10 -33.50 45.84
CA LYS A 775 14.48 -33.26 46.34
C LYS A 775 15.44 -34.45 46.15
N ARG A 776 15.00 -35.54 45.54
CA ARG A 776 15.82 -36.74 45.28
C ARG A 776 16.41 -36.70 43.87
N ASP A 777 17.67 -37.08 43.78
CA ASP A 777 18.49 -37.12 42.55
C ASP A 777 18.25 -38.38 41.69
N ASP A 778 17.19 -39.13 41.99
CA ASP A 778 16.87 -40.45 41.44
C ASP A 778 16.36 -40.39 39.99
N SER A 779 16.14 -39.19 39.44
CA SER A 779 15.50 -38.94 38.14
C SER A 779 16.27 -39.56 36.98
N SER A 780 15.56 -40.15 36.02
CA SER A 780 16.13 -40.57 34.72
C SER A 780 16.53 -39.35 33.90
N TYR A 781 17.73 -39.36 33.31
CA TYR A 781 18.18 -38.31 32.39
C TYR A 781 17.31 -38.25 31.15
N GLU A 782 16.98 -39.40 30.56
CA GLU A 782 16.21 -39.47 29.32
C GLU A 782 14.82 -38.85 29.45
N MET A 783 14.16 -39.04 30.60
CA MET A 783 12.87 -38.41 30.91
C MET A 783 12.96 -36.87 30.96
N LEU A 784 14.07 -36.31 31.48
CA LEU A 784 14.28 -34.86 31.46
C LEU A 784 14.70 -34.36 30.06
N ARG A 785 15.44 -35.17 29.30
CA ARG A 785 15.83 -34.89 27.91
C ARG A 785 14.61 -34.79 27.00
N THR A 786 13.69 -35.77 27.04
CA THR A 786 12.41 -35.71 26.31
C THR A 786 11.55 -34.51 26.73
N ALA A 787 11.56 -34.15 28.01
CA ALA A 787 10.85 -32.95 28.48
C ALA A 787 11.48 -31.65 27.96
N ALA A 788 12.81 -31.59 27.85
CA ALA A 788 13.53 -30.47 27.26
C ALA A 788 13.27 -30.35 25.74
N GLU A 789 13.32 -31.46 24.99
CA GLU A 789 12.97 -31.51 23.57
C GLU A 789 11.54 -31.02 23.31
N PHE A 790 10.57 -31.46 24.12
CA PHE A 790 9.19 -31.01 24.02
C PHE A 790 9.08 -29.48 24.23
N VAL A 791 9.70 -28.96 25.29
CA VAL A 791 9.72 -27.52 25.61
C VAL A 791 10.39 -26.71 24.50
N TRP A 792 11.50 -27.20 23.95
CA TRP A 792 12.23 -26.57 22.84
C TRP A 792 11.39 -26.49 21.57
N ASN A 793 10.72 -27.58 21.18
CA ASN A 793 9.88 -27.60 19.98
C ASN A 793 8.70 -26.62 20.09
N GLU A 794 8.05 -26.55 21.25
CA GLU A 794 7.00 -25.57 21.53
C GLU A 794 7.54 -24.13 21.53
N TYR A 795 8.74 -23.89 22.06
CA TYR A 795 9.41 -22.60 21.97
C TYR A 795 9.68 -22.21 20.51
N ARG A 796 10.30 -23.10 19.72
CA ARG A 796 10.65 -22.86 18.31
C ARG A 796 9.42 -22.56 17.45
N ARG A 797 8.30 -23.27 17.66
CA ARG A 797 7.01 -23.05 16.99
C ARG A 797 6.51 -21.61 17.16
N VAL A 798 6.55 -21.09 18.39
CA VAL A 798 6.13 -19.73 18.70
C VAL A 798 7.16 -18.70 18.23
N TYR A 799 8.47 -19.01 18.31
CA TYR A 799 9.54 -18.13 17.85
C TYR A 799 9.51 -17.90 16.33
N ALA A 800 9.19 -18.93 15.54
CA ALA A 800 8.98 -18.78 14.09
C ALA A 800 7.81 -17.82 13.75
N SER A 801 6.84 -17.67 14.65
CA SER A 801 5.70 -16.76 14.49
C SER A 801 5.94 -15.35 15.07
N LEU A 802 7.09 -15.11 15.70
CA LEU A 802 7.32 -13.96 16.57
C LEU A 802 7.27 -12.62 15.82
N THR A 803 7.84 -12.55 14.62
CA THR A 803 7.76 -11.36 13.75
C THR A 803 6.31 -10.96 13.47
N ARG A 804 5.47 -11.94 13.11
CA ARG A 804 4.04 -11.72 12.83
C ARG A 804 3.25 -11.33 14.07
N ILE A 805 3.59 -11.90 15.23
CA ILE A 805 3.04 -11.50 16.53
C ILE A 805 3.39 -10.03 16.82
N GLU A 806 4.63 -9.61 16.59
CA GLU A 806 5.07 -8.23 16.80
C GLU A 806 4.42 -7.25 15.81
N GLU A 807 4.17 -7.63 14.55
CA GLU A 807 3.36 -6.85 13.61
C GLU A 807 1.94 -6.60 14.12
N ILE A 808 1.24 -7.64 14.57
CA ILE A 808 -0.14 -7.54 15.06
C ILE A 808 -0.19 -6.66 16.32
N VAL A 809 0.75 -6.85 17.25
CA VAL A 809 0.88 -6.00 18.45
C VAL A 809 1.22 -4.55 18.07
N THR A 810 2.01 -4.33 17.02
CA THR A 810 2.30 -2.99 16.49
C THR A 810 1.05 -2.32 15.89
N ILE A 811 0.19 -3.07 15.17
CA ILE A 811 -1.11 -2.55 14.70
C ILE A 811 -2.00 -2.16 15.89
N PHE A 812 -2.12 -3.02 16.90
CA PHE A 812 -2.86 -2.71 18.13
C PHE A 812 -2.31 -1.48 18.84
N LYS A 813 -0.97 -1.33 18.90
CA LYS A 813 -0.30 -0.16 19.47
C LYS A 813 -0.65 1.11 18.70
N THR A 814 -0.52 1.12 17.37
CA THR A 814 -0.89 2.26 16.53
C THR A 814 -2.33 2.67 16.75
N LEU A 815 -3.29 1.73 16.69
CA LEU A 815 -4.71 2.01 16.91
C LEU A 815 -5.02 2.48 18.36
N ALA A 816 -4.31 1.97 19.36
CA ALA A 816 -4.50 2.34 20.76
C ALA A 816 -3.93 3.73 21.09
N TYR A 817 -2.85 4.14 20.41
CA TYR A 817 -2.18 5.42 20.63
C TYR A 817 -2.57 6.53 19.65
N ALA A 818 -3.33 6.20 18.58
CA ALA A 818 -3.82 7.14 17.58
C ALA A 818 -4.49 8.40 18.17
N ASP A 819 -4.26 9.54 17.52
CA ASP A 819 -4.95 10.80 17.77
C ASP A 819 -6.31 10.85 17.04
N LEU A 820 -6.83 9.67 16.68
CA LEU A 820 -8.06 9.45 15.93
C LEU A 820 -9.09 8.70 16.78
N PHE A 821 -10.36 8.90 16.46
CA PHE A 821 -11.50 8.12 16.92
C PHE A 821 -12.27 7.60 15.71
N PHE A 822 -12.69 6.33 15.76
CA PHE A 822 -13.32 5.65 14.63
C PHE A 822 -14.84 5.60 14.83
N ASP A 823 -15.59 6.28 13.96
CA ASP A 823 -17.03 6.48 14.12
C ASP A 823 -17.81 5.88 12.93
N PRO A 824 -18.78 4.99 13.17
CA PRO A 824 -19.44 4.27 12.08
C PRO A 824 -20.46 5.14 11.34
N ILE A 825 -20.61 4.89 10.05
CA ILE A 825 -21.56 5.57 9.16
C ILE A 825 -22.98 5.05 9.42
N ILE A 826 -23.92 5.98 9.68
CA ILE A 826 -25.33 5.70 10.00
C ILE A 826 -26.34 6.31 9.02
N ALA A 827 -25.89 7.09 8.04
CA ALA A 827 -26.70 7.46 6.87
C ALA A 827 -25.80 7.85 5.69
N ILE A 828 -26.23 7.46 4.49
CA ILE A 828 -25.70 7.94 3.21
C ILE A 828 -26.90 8.50 2.43
N GLU A 829 -26.91 9.80 2.17
CA GLU A 829 -28.01 10.51 1.49
C GLU A 829 -27.49 11.05 0.14
N LYS A 830 -27.91 10.46 -0.99
CA LYS A 830 -27.68 11.05 -2.32
C LYS A 830 -28.56 12.30 -2.50
N LYS A 831 -28.01 13.41 -3.00
CA LYS A 831 -28.73 14.67 -3.21
C LYS A 831 -28.48 15.22 -4.61
N PRO A 832 -29.53 15.61 -5.36
CA PRO A 832 -29.33 16.31 -6.63
C PRO A 832 -28.77 17.71 -6.40
N ASN A 833 -27.84 18.12 -7.26
CA ASN A 833 -27.30 19.47 -7.30
C ASN A 833 -28.07 20.29 -8.34
N ASN A 834 -28.82 21.28 -7.88
CA ASN A 834 -29.65 22.13 -8.75
C ASN A 834 -29.17 23.59 -8.78
N ARG A 835 -28.04 23.94 -8.13
CA ARG A 835 -27.69 25.35 -7.84
C ARG A 835 -26.20 25.66 -7.70
N ASP A 836 -25.37 24.70 -7.38
CA ASP A 836 -23.96 24.94 -7.08
C ASP A 836 -23.14 24.73 -8.36
N LYS A 837 -22.49 25.79 -8.86
CA LYS A 837 -21.67 25.76 -10.09
C LYS A 837 -20.35 25.00 -9.89
N TYR A 838 -19.77 25.10 -8.69
CA TYR A 838 -18.45 24.58 -8.37
C TYR A 838 -18.42 23.76 -7.07
N VAL A 839 -17.56 22.75 -7.06
CA VAL A 839 -17.02 22.03 -5.88
C VAL A 839 -15.56 22.43 -5.67
N TYR A 840 -15.00 22.18 -4.49
CA TYR A 840 -13.74 22.79 -4.06
C TYR A 840 -12.79 21.77 -3.43
N ASP A 841 -11.48 21.97 -3.59
CA ASP A 841 -10.45 21.03 -3.18
C ASP A 841 -9.22 21.73 -2.56
N LEU A 842 -8.48 21.01 -1.71
CA LEU A 842 -7.19 21.41 -1.14
C LEU A 842 -6.19 20.25 -1.26
N THR A 843 -5.12 20.42 -2.03
CA THR A 843 -4.02 19.43 -2.11
C THR A 843 -3.01 19.66 -0.99
N VAL A 844 -2.47 18.56 -0.44
CA VAL A 844 -1.63 18.54 0.78
C VAL A 844 -0.57 17.44 0.65
N THR A 845 0.60 17.65 1.25
CA THR A 845 1.80 16.78 1.16
C THR A 845 1.64 15.32 1.58
N ASN A 846 0.69 15.01 2.46
CA ASN A 846 0.33 13.64 2.84
C ASN A 846 -1.07 13.25 2.33
N GLU A 847 -1.61 14.03 1.39
CA GLU A 847 -2.88 13.87 0.68
C GLU A 847 -4.16 13.85 1.56
N VAL A 848 -4.00 13.94 2.88
CA VAL A 848 -5.04 13.77 3.89
C VAL A 848 -5.29 15.10 4.62
N PHE A 849 -6.52 15.63 4.59
CA PHE A 849 -6.88 16.83 5.37
C PHE A 849 -8.26 16.79 6.01
N LEU A 850 -8.42 17.55 7.10
CA LEU A 850 -9.61 17.60 7.93
C LEU A 850 -10.67 18.58 7.40
N ALA A 851 -11.83 18.06 7.02
CA ALA A 851 -12.95 18.84 6.51
C ALA A 851 -14.33 18.35 7.00
N GLY A 852 -15.35 19.21 6.85
CA GLY A 852 -16.75 18.88 7.09
C GLY A 852 -17.29 19.23 8.48
N TYR A 853 -18.59 19.03 8.66
CA TYR A 853 -19.31 19.27 9.91
C TYR A 853 -18.82 18.32 11.01
N GLY A 854 -17.93 18.84 11.87
CA GLY A 854 -17.27 18.11 12.96
C GLY A 854 -16.05 17.26 12.55
N GLY A 855 -15.54 17.40 11.33
CA GLY A 855 -14.20 16.96 10.87
C GLY A 855 -14.03 15.48 10.44
N MET A 856 -13.58 15.25 9.20
CA MET A 856 -13.35 13.96 8.50
C MET A 856 -12.16 14.09 7.48
N PHE A 857 -11.55 12.99 6.96
CA PHE A 857 -10.25 12.95 6.22
C PHE A 857 -10.26 12.25 4.80
N VAL A 858 -9.26 12.48 3.87
CA VAL A 858 -9.27 12.22 2.36
C VAL A 858 -7.92 11.69 1.68
N HIS A 859 -7.72 11.58 0.32
CA HIS A 859 -6.49 11.02 -0.39
C HIS A 859 -6.25 11.36 -1.94
N ASN A 860 -5.01 11.29 -2.52
CA ASN A 860 -4.58 11.58 -3.96
C ASN A 860 -3.64 10.49 -4.68
N SER A 861 -2.63 10.82 -5.55
CA SER A 861 -2.05 9.98 -6.68
C SER A 861 -0.50 10.05 -6.93
N TYR A 862 0.17 8.95 -7.34
CA TYR A 862 1.64 8.75 -7.14
C TYR A 862 2.56 8.05 -8.20
N MET A 863 2.10 7.07 -9.01
CA MET A 863 3.00 6.06 -9.64
C MET A 863 3.90 6.54 -10.79
N ALA A 864 3.36 7.18 -11.82
CA ALA A 864 4.05 7.36 -13.12
C ALA A 864 5.41 8.07 -13.01
N LYS A 865 5.51 9.00 -12.06
CA LYS A 865 6.70 9.82 -11.80
C LYS A 865 7.87 8.99 -11.25
N LEU A 866 7.61 7.86 -10.57
CA LEU A 866 8.66 6.90 -10.16
C LEU A 866 9.29 6.16 -11.34
N GLU A 867 8.48 5.71 -12.31
CA GLU A 867 9.02 4.99 -13.48
C GLU A 867 9.94 5.90 -14.29
N ILE A 868 9.54 7.16 -14.50
CA ILE A 868 10.36 8.16 -15.20
C ILE A 868 11.69 8.38 -14.49
N LEU A 869 11.66 8.73 -13.20
CA LEU A 869 12.87 9.02 -12.43
C LEU A 869 13.85 7.84 -12.45
N ARG A 870 13.35 6.62 -12.21
CA ARG A 870 14.17 5.41 -12.21
C ARG A 870 14.71 5.10 -13.61
N SER A 871 13.93 5.30 -14.68
CA SER A 871 14.40 5.07 -16.06
C SER A 871 15.55 5.99 -16.45
N LEU A 872 15.47 7.27 -16.05
CA LEU A 872 16.53 8.26 -16.27
C LEU A 872 17.83 7.87 -15.56
N MET A 873 17.75 7.37 -14.33
CA MET A 873 18.90 6.89 -13.56
C MET A 873 19.64 5.71 -14.23
N PHE A 874 18.94 4.94 -15.08
CA PHE A 874 19.50 3.82 -15.86
C PHE A 874 19.86 4.23 -17.30
N GLY A 875 19.98 5.53 -17.59
CA GLY A 875 20.47 6.05 -18.87
C GLY A 875 19.50 5.89 -20.05
N THR A 876 18.21 5.75 -19.77
CA THR A 876 17.14 5.76 -20.79
C THR A 876 16.61 7.18 -20.94
N ASP A 877 16.53 7.70 -22.17
CA ASP A 877 15.89 9.00 -22.38
C ASP A 877 14.38 8.89 -22.19
N VAL A 878 13.75 9.89 -21.58
CA VAL A 878 12.29 9.91 -21.43
C VAL A 878 11.71 11.16 -22.10
N ILE A 879 10.64 10.99 -22.86
CA ILE A 879 9.86 12.06 -23.49
C ILE A 879 8.41 11.91 -23.05
N VAL A 880 7.84 12.93 -22.42
CA VAL A 880 6.46 12.90 -21.89
C VAL A 880 5.56 13.82 -22.71
N MET A 881 4.34 13.36 -23.01
CA MET A 881 3.21 14.20 -23.39
C MET A 881 2.31 14.39 -22.18
N ASP A 882 2.10 15.64 -21.79
CA ASP A 882 1.52 16.03 -20.51
C ASP A 882 0.33 16.99 -20.70
N PRO A 883 -0.90 16.47 -20.81
CA PRO A 883 -2.10 17.30 -20.94
C PRO A 883 -2.44 18.15 -19.71
N GLU A 884 -1.95 17.79 -18.51
CA GLU A 884 -2.38 18.41 -17.24
C GLU A 884 -1.27 19.20 -16.52
N ARG A 885 -0.02 19.17 -17.04
CA ARG A 885 1.19 19.78 -16.46
C ARG A 885 1.58 19.15 -15.12
N GLU A 886 1.52 17.83 -15.05
CA GLU A 886 1.94 17.06 -13.89
C GLU A 886 3.48 16.84 -13.82
N TYR A 887 4.21 16.91 -14.94
CA TYR A 887 5.63 16.48 -15.00
C TYR A 887 6.65 17.63 -15.05
N GLU A 888 6.20 18.90 -15.05
CA GLU A 888 7.08 20.09 -15.11
C GLU A 888 8.17 20.09 -14.01
N TYR A 889 7.78 19.88 -12.74
CA TYR A 889 8.74 19.89 -11.64
C TYR A 889 9.72 18.71 -11.71
N LEU A 890 9.26 17.53 -12.12
CA LEU A 890 10.14 16.38 -12.34
C LEU A 890 11.19 16.72 -13.41
N ALA A 891 10.82 17.49 -14.45
CA ALA A 891 11.74 17.94 -15.48
C ALA A 891 12.79 18.91 -14.92
N GLU A 892 12.37 19.93 -14.17
CA GLU A 892 13.30 20.84 -13.49
C GLU A 892 14.24 20.11 -12.51
N ALA A 893 13.72 19.13 -11.77
CA ALA A 893 14.47 18.39 -10.75
C ALA A 893 15.49 17.41 -11.36
N ALA A 894 15.15 16.76 -12.48
CA ALA A 894 16.02 15.82 -13.19
C ALA A 894 16.89 16.47 -14.29
N GLY A 895 16.81 17.80 -14.49
CA GLY A 895 17.61 18.51 -15.49
C GLY A 895 17.11 18.36 -16.94
N GLY A 896 15.83 18.08 -17.13
CA GLY A 896 15.17 17.95 -18.44
C GLY A 896 14.75 19.28 -19.06
N LYS A 897 14.31 19.22 -20.32
CA LYS A 897 13.72 20.34 -21.07
C LYS A 897 12.19 20.27 -20.99
N TYR A 898 11.53 21.42 -20.84
CA TYR A 898 10.07 21.54 -20.82
C TYR A 898 9.61 22.47 -21.94
N PHE A 899 8.65 22.02 -22.74
CA PHE A 899 8.08 22.75 -23.87
C PHE A 899 6.56 22.85 -23.70
N SER A 900 6.02 24.05 -23.51
CA SER A 900 4.57 24.28 -23.61
C SER A 900 4.17 24.33 -25.09
N ILE A 901 3.10 23.66 -25.49
CA ILE A 901 2.54 23.73 -26.85
C ILE A 901 1.11 24.26 -26.71
N SER A 902 0.86 25.46 -27.23
CA SER A 902 -0.41 26.18 -27.13
C SER A 902 -0.52 27.23 -28.24
N LEU A 903 -1.70 27.86 -28.38
CA LEU A 903 -1.97 28.88 -29.40
C LEU A 903 -1.04 30.10 -29.34
N ASN A 904 -0.49 30.41 -28.16
CA ASN A 904 0.36 31.56 -27.88
C ASN A 904 1.77 31.17 -27.39
N SER A 905 2.14 29.88 -27.49
CA SER A 905 3.46 29.42 -27.05
C SER A 905 4.56 29.98 -27.97
N PRO A 906 5.77 30.29 -27.47
CA PRO A 906 6.93 30.52 -28.31
C PRO A 906 7.46 29.23 -28.94
N HIS A 907 6.96 28.05 -28.56
CA HIS A 907 7.40 26.76 -29.09
C HIS A 907 6.42 26.24 -30.15
N HIS A 908 6.96 25.96 -31.34
CA HIS A 908 6.19 25.55 -32.50
C HIS A 908 6.77 24.28 -33.14
N ILE A 909 5.90 23.52 -33.79
CA ILE A 909 6.24 22.36 -34.61
C ILE A 909 5.52 22.53 -35.94
N ASN A 910 6.27 22.70 -37.02
CA ASN A 910 5.72 22.76 -38.37
C ASN A 910 5.29 21.34 -38.79
N PRO A 911 4.00 21.08 -39.10
CA PRO A 911 3.58 19.79 -39.58
C PRO A 911 4.17 19.43 -40.95
N PHE A 912 4.64 20.38 -41.76
CA PHE A 912 5.26 20.07 -43.06
C PHE A 912 6.76 19.73 -42.97
N GLU A 913 7.35 19.70 -41.78
CA GLU A 913 8.74 19.31 -41.59
C GLU A 913 8.99 17.85 -42.03
N LEU A 914 10.03 17.64 -42.83
CA LEU A 914 10.46 16.33 -43.33
C LEU A 914 11.61 15.79 -42.49
N ALA A 915 11.65 14.46 -42.34
CA ALA A 915 12.85 13.79 -41.84
C ALA A 915 13.90 13.71 -42.96
N ALA A 916 15.18 13.82 -42.62
CA ALA A 916 16.25 13.44 -43.54
C ALA A 916 16.13 11.93 -43.85
N PRO A 917 16.30 11.49 -45.11
CA PRO A 917 16.34 10.07 -45.44
C PRO A 917 17.52 9.38 -44.75
N ARG A 918 17.36 8.09 -44.48
CA ARG A 918 18.45 7.23 -43.99
C ARG A 918 19.20 6.62 -45.17
N GLU A 919 20.33 5.98 -44.87
CA GLU A 919 21.08 5.17 -45.85
C GLU A 919 20.23 4.02 -46.46
N ASP A 920 19.14 3.60 -45.80
CA ASP A 920 18.21 2.54 -46.22
C ASP A 920 16.80 3.01 -46.66
N GLU A 921 16.48 4.31 -46.62
CA GLU A 921 15.19 4.88 -47.06
C GLU A 921 15.38 5.84 -48.24
N SER A 922 14.56 5.75 -49.30
CA SER A 922 14.60 6.72 -50.40
C SER A 922 13.90 8.04 -50.02
N ALA A 923 14.34 9.16 -50.61
CA ALA A 923 13.70 10.46 -50.38
C ALA A 923 12.24 10.50 -50.87
N ASP A 924 11.93 9.79 -51.97
CA ASP A 924 10.57 9.54 -52.48
C ASP A 924 9.68 8.83 -51.45
N ASP A 925 10.15 7.74 -50.83
CA ASP A 925 9.40 7.01 -49.80
C ASP A 925 9.13 7.87 -48.56
N VAL A 926 10.12 8.67 -48.15
CA VAL A 926 9.97 9.62 -47.04
C VAL A 926 8.91 10.68 -47.37
N LEU A 927 8.95 11.26 -48.57
CA LEU A 927 8.00 12.28 -49.01
C LEU A 927 6.57 11.72 -49.10
N ARG A 928 6.37 10.56 -49.75
CA ARG A 928 5.05 9.89 -49.84
C ARG A 928 4.49 9.53 -48.48
N SER A 929 5.31 8.93 -47.61
CA SER A 929 4.92 8.65 -46.22
C SER A 929 4.51 9.92 -45.49
N ASN A 930 5.20 11.04 -45.75
CA ASN A 930 4.88 12.32 -45.14
C ASN A 930 3.56 12.92 -45.64
N ILE A 931 3.27 12.83 -46.93
CA ILE A 931 2.00 13.25 -47.55
C ILE A 931 0.83 12.49 -46.89
N VAL A 932 0.92 11.16 -46.80
CA VAL A 932 -0.13 10.33 -46.16
C VAL A 932 -0.39 10.73 -44.69
N ASN A 933 0.67 11.04 -43.93
CA ASN A 933 0.52 11.52 -42.54
C ASN A 933 -0.07 12.94 -42.48
N LEU A 934 0.16 13.79 -43.49
CA LEU A 934 -0.45 15.12 -43.58
C LEU A 934 -1.93 15.03 -43.96
N VAL A 935 -2.33 14.16 -44.89
CA VAL A 935 -3.75 13.87 -45.20
C VAL A 935 -4.47 13.43 -43.91
N GLY A 936 -3.89 12.50 -43.14
CA GLY A 936 -4.42 12.10 -41.83
C GLY A 936 -4.54 13.25 -40.83
N LEU A 937 -3.55 14.15 -40.75
CA LEU A 937 -3.65 15.37 -39.96
C LEU A 937 -4.79 16.28 -40.42
N PHE A 938 -4.98 16.46 -41.72
CA PHE A 938 -6.07 17.29 -42.26
C PHE A 938 -7.45 16.70 -42.01
N ARG A 939 -7.62 15.37 -42.04
CA ARG A 939 -8.86 14.71 -41.57
C ARG A 939 -9.17 15.07 -40.12
N ILE A 940 -8.17 15.06 -39.24
CA ILE A 940 -8.33 15.43 -37.83
C ILE A 940 -8.68 16.92 -37.69
N LEU A 941 -7.94 17.82 -38.34
CA LEU A 941 -8.13 19.27 -38.23
C LEU A 941 -9.47 19.75 -38.83
N LEU A 942 -9.86 19.20 -39.97
CA LEU A 942 -11.05 19.68 -40.70
C LEU A 942 -12.34 18.99 -40.26
N GLY A 943 -12.27 17.98 -39.38
CA GLY A 943 -13.43 17.26 -38.85
C GLY A 943 -13.97 16.17 -39.80
N GLY A 944 -13.07 15.54 -40.55
CA GLY A 944 -13.38 14.59 -41.62
C GLY A 944 -13.35 15.22 -43.03
N LEU A 945 -13.15 14.36 -44.02
CA LEU A 945 -13.09 14.68 -45.45
C LEU A 945 -13.99 13.72 -46.22
N THR A 946 -14.62 14.22 -47.28
CA THR A 946 -15.22 13.37 -48.34
C THR A 946 -14.13 12.74 -49.21
N PRO A 947 -14.39 11.64 -49.95
CA PRO A 947 -13.41 11.04 -50.86
C PRO A 947 -12.86 12.03 -51.90
N GLU A 948 -13.70 12.95 -52.36
CA GLU A 948 -13.35 14.03 -53.28
C GLU A 948 -12.42 15.06 -52.61
N GLU A 949 -12.75 15.51 -51.40
CA GLU A 949 -11.90 16.42 -50.61
C GLU A 949 -10.55 15.78 -50.22
N ASP A 950 -10.53 14.46 -49.96
CA ASP A 950 -9.32 13.70 -49.61
C ASP A 950 -8.32 13.71 -50.79
N GLY A 951 -8.80 13.46 -52.01
CA GLY A 951 -8.00 13.54 -53.23
C GLY A 951 -7.53 14.97 -53.57
N ILE A 952 -8.36 15.98 -53.28
CA ILE A 952 -7.95 17.39 -53.42
C ILE A 952 -6.81 17.72 -52.44
N ILE A 953 -6.90 17.27 -51.18
CA ILE A 953 -5.85 17.54 -50.17
C ILE A 953 -4.55 16.81 -50.49
N ASP A 954 -4.57 15.55 -50.92
CA ASP A 954 -3.36 14.79 -51.29
C ASP A 954 -2.58 15.48 -52.43
N LEU A 955 -3.29 15.89 -53.48
CA LEU A 955 -2.71 16.67 -54.58
C LEU A 955 -2.23 18.06 -54.12
N ALA A 956 -3.01 18.76 -53.29
CA ALA A 956 -2.63 20.07 -52.75
C ALA A 956 -1.35 20.01 -51.91
N ILE A 957 -1.15 18.96 -51.10
CA ILE A 957 0.08 18.77 -50.30
C ILE A 957 1.27 18.56 -51.25
N THR A 958 1.09 17.75 -52.29
CA THR A 958 2.13 17.45 -53.29
C THR A 958 2.59 18.72 -54.02
N GLU A 959 1.64 19.51 -54.55
CA GLU A 959 1.91 20.80 -55.19
C GLU A 959 2.53 21.83 -54.22
N THR A 960 2.17 21.79 -52.93
CA THR A 960 2.76 22.65 -51.88
C THR A 960 4.22 22.32 -51.60
N TYR A 961 4.62 21.05 -51.68
CA TYR A 961 6.02 20.65 -51.61
C TYR A 961 6.79 21.05 -52.88
N ALA A 962 6.20 20.85 -54.06
CA ALA A 962 6.79 21.26 -55.33
C ALA A 962 7.06 22.79 -55.37
N LEU A 963 6.16 23.61 -54.81
CA LEU A 963 6.31 25.06 -54.68
C LEU A 963 7.53 25.50 -53.83
N LYS A 964 8.13 24.60 -53.04
CA LYS A 964 9.36 24.83 -52.26
C LYS A 964 10.58 24.08 -52.82
N ASP A 965 10.54 23.61 -54.07
CA ASP A 965 11.57 22.77 -54.69
C ASP A 965 11.83 21.44 -53.93
N ILE A 966 10.82 20.93 -53.23
CA ILE A 966 10.85 19.64 -52.53
C ILE A 966 10.22 18.59 -53.46
N ILE A 967 11.08 17.92 -54.23
CA ILE A 967 10.73 16.83 -55.15
C ILE A 967 11.38 15.51 -54.68
N PRO A 968 11.02 14.34 -55.24
CA PRO A 968 11.54 13.03 -54.80
C PRO A 968 13.07 12.89 -54.79
N GLU A 969 13.79 13.69 -55.58
CA GLU A 969 15.25 13.71 -55.67
C GLU A 969 15.93 14.79 -54.79
N SER A 970 15.17 15.61 -54.06
CA SER A 970 15.72 16.74 -53.28
C SER A 970 16.43 16.32 -52.00
N ASP A 971 17.53 17.01 -51.67
CA ASP A 971 18.20 16.90 -50.36
C ASP A 971 17.46 17.71 -49.30
N PHE A 972 16.57 17.04 -48.56
CA PHE A 972 15.74 17.65 -47.51
C PHE A 972 16.53 18.32 -46.37
N SER A 973 17.85 18.13 -46.25
CA SER A 973 18.67 18.82 -45.25
C SER A 973 18.95 20.30 -45.57
N LYS A 974 18.72 20.73 -46.83
CA LYS A 974 19.03 22.08 -47.31
C LYS A 974 17.81 22.93 -47.67
N VAL A 975 16.61 22.37 -47.63
CA VAL A 975 15.38 23.01 -48.10
C VAL A 975 14.51 23.45 -46.93
N THR A 976 13.84 24.61 -47.06
CA THR A 976 12.93 25.11 -46.03
C THR A 976 11.54 24.49 -46.24
N PRO A 977 10.97 23.77 -45.26
CA PRO A 977 9.64 23.17 -45.41
C PRO A 977 8.55 24.25 -45.56
N PRO A 978 7.46 23.99 -46.31
CA PRO A 978 6.36 24.92 -46.45
C PRO A 978 5.65 25.19 -45.12
N LEU A 979 4.88 26.27 -45.06
CA LEU A 979 3.97 26.60 -43.97
C LEU A 979 2.52 26.33 -44.37
N LEU A 980 1.62 26.31 -43.38
CA LEU A 980 0.19 26.09 -43.63
C LEU A 980 -0.44 27.17 -44.51
N SER A 981 0.11 28.39 -44.49
CA SER A 981 -0.27 29.46 -45.43
C SER A 981 0.20 29.25 -46.86
N ASP A 982 1.29 28.49 -47.10
CA ASP A 982 1.66 28.08 -48.46
C ASP A 982 0.65 27.04 -48.98
N PHE A 983 0.25 26.11 -48.12
CA PHE A 983 -0.79 25.11 -48.42
C PHE A 983 -2.16 25.76 -48.70
N GLU A 984 -2.59 26.74 -47.91
CA GLU A 984 -3.82 27.51 -48.18
C GLU A 984 -3.78 28.22 -49.54
N LEU A 985 -2.62 28.75 -49.94
CA LEU A 985 -2.45 29.44 -51.24
C LEU A 985 -2.61 28.47 -52.42
N VAL A 986 -2.00 27.29 -52.34
CA VAL A 986 -2.13 26.23 -53.35
C VAL A 986 -3.57 25.72 -53.41
N LEU A 987 -4.16 25.40 -52.26
CA LEU A 987 -5.52 24.87 -52.15
C LEU A 987 -6.57 25.85 -52.69
N ALA A 988 -6.37 27.17 -52.53
CA ALA A 988 -7.23 28.20 -53.10
C ALA A 988 -7.16 28.33 -54.63
N GLY A 989 -6.18 27.71 -55.28
CA GLY A 989 -6.08 27.62 -56.73
C GLY A 989 -6.79 26.40 -57.35
N MET A 990 -7.34 25.50 -56.53
CA MET A 990 -7.87 24.20 -56.97
C MET A 990 -9.40 24.20 -57.11
N GLU A 991 -9.91 23.57 -58.17
CA GLU A 991 -11.35 23.47 -58.43
C GLU A 991 -12.04 22.61 -57.36
N GLY A 992 -13.13 23.12 -56.78
CA GLY A 992 -13.91 22.44 -55.73
C GLY A 992 -13.37 22.61 -54.30
N ALA A 993 -12.27 23.32 -54.08
CA ALA A 993 -11.61 23.43 -52.78
C ALA A 993 -12.17 24.51 -51.83
N ASP A 994 -13.17 25.32 -52.24
CA ASP A 994 -13.67 26.48 -51.48
C ASP A 994 -14.05 26.15 -50.01
N SER A 995 -14.73 25.02 -49.80
CA SER A 995 -15.11 24.49 -48.48
C SER A 995 -13.87 24.23 -47.59
N LEU A 996 -12.83 23.65 -48.19
CA LEU A 996 -11.58 23.32 -47.49
C LEU A 996 -10.82 24.57 -47.11
N VAL A 997 -10.69 25.53 -48.03
CA VAL A 997 -10.05 26.83 -47.78
C VAL A 997 -10.77 27.59 -46.67
N GLN A 998 -12.11 27.62 -46.69
CA GLN A 998 -12.89 28.27 -45.65
C GLN A 998 -12.66 27.63 -44.27
N ARG A 999 -12.67 26.29 -44.17
CA ARG A 999 -12.35 25.57 -42.92
C ARG A 999 -10.90 25.80 -42.47
N LEU A 1000 -9.96 25.76 -43.40
CA LEU A 1000 -8.51 25.89 -43.17
C LEU A 1000 -8.11 27.29 -42.69
N SER A 1001 -8.81 28.35 -43.15
CA SER A 1001 -8.50 29.75 -42.81
C SER A 1001 -8.44 30.03 -41.29
N LYS A 1002 -9.16 29.23 -40.49
CA LYS A 1002 -9.12 29.24 -39.01
C LYS A 1002 -7.71 28.98 -38.44
N TYR A 1003 -6.90 28.21 -39.17
CA TYR A 1003 -5.55 27.75 -38.80
C TYR A 1003 -4.40 28.53 -39.46
N THR A 1004 -4.69 29.41 -40.43
CA THR A 1004 -3.67 30.23 -41.13
C THR A 1004 -3.74 31.70 -40.72
N ARG A 1005 -4.96 32.24 -40.63
CA ARG A 1005 -5.25 33.67 -40.35
C ARG A 1005 -6.21 33.86 -39.17
N GLY A 1006 -6.94 32.82 -38.80
CA GLY A 1006 -7.88 32.82 -37.68
C GLY A 1006 -7.24 32.58 -36.31
N THR A 1007 -8.09 32.29 -35.32
CA THR A 1007 -7.73 32.16 -33.91
C THR A 1007 -6.72 31.07 -33.58
N TRP A 1008 -6.47 30.13 -34.51
CA TRP A 1008 -5.59 28.98 -34.29
C TRP A 1008 -4.26 29.07 -35.06
N ALA A 1009 -3.99 30.21 -35.72
CA ALA A 1009 -2.79 30.42 -36.54
C ALA A 1009 -1.46 30.24 -35.81
N GLY A 1010 -1.36 30.74 -34.57
CA GLY A 1010 -0.12 30.70 -33.78
C GLY A 1010 0.35 29.30 -33.38
N PHE A 1011 -0.51 28.28 -33.47
CA PHE A 1011 -0.16 26.91 -33.10
C PHE A 1011 0.61 26.16 -34.21
N ILE A 1012 0.17 26.29 -35.46
CA ILE A 1012 0.54 25.36 -36.55
C ILE A 1012 1.16 26.04 -37.78
N ASN A 1013 0.96 27.36 -37.96
CA ASN A 1013 1.46 28.11 -39.12
C ASN A 1013 2.79 28.82 -38.82
N GLN A 1014 3.76 28.10 -38.24
CA GLN A 1014 5.08 28.60 -37.84
C GLN A 1014 6.18 27.56 -38.09
N PRO A 1015 7.44 27.95 -38.36
CA PRO A 1015 8.57 27.03 -38.43
C PRO A 1015 8.82 26.29 -37.10
N SER A 1016 9.28 25.04 -37.17
CA SER A 1016 9.71 24.29 -35.98
C SER A 1016 10.89 24.96 -35.28
N ASN A 1017 10.86 25.04 -33.95
CA ASN A 1017 11.94 25.64 -33.15
C ASN A 1017 12.28 24.88 -31.86
N ILE A 1018 11.92 23.59 -31.81
CA ILE A 1018 12.10 22.72 -30.64
C ILE A 1018 13.29 21.79 -30.84
N ASP A 1019 14.18 21.73 -29.85
CA ASP A 1019 15.31 20.81 -29.82
C ASP A 1019 15.12 19.71 -28.77
N ILE A 1020 15.00 18.46 -29.23
CA ILE A 1020 14.83 17.28 -28.39
C ILE A 1020 16.13 16.53 -28.07
N ASN A 1021 17.28 17.17 -28.20
CA ASN A 1021 18.53 16.65 -27.66
C ASN A 1021 18.60 16.89 -26.13
N SER A 1022 17.93 16.03 -25.37
CA SER A 1022 17.95 15.99 -23.90
C SER A 1022 17.53 14.61 -23.41
N ASN A 1023 18.13 14.13 -22.31
CA ASN A 1023 17.77 12.84 -21.72
C ASN A 1023 16.37 12.87 -21.06
N PHE A 1024 15.84 14.03 -20.71
CA PHE A 1024 14.45 14.16 -20.26
C PHE A 1024 13.74 15.34 -20.92
N ILE A 1025 12.53 15.12 -21.42
CA ILE A 1025 11.73 16.10 -22.16
C ILE A 1025 10.27 15.98 -21.77
N VAL A 1026 9.59 17.12 -21.59
CA VAL A 1026 8.14 17.18 -21.35
C VAL A 1026 7.50 18.15 -22.34
N PHE A 1027 6.54 17.68 -23.11
CA PHE A 1027 5.65 18.47 -23.95
C PHE A 1027 4.32 18.66 -23.24
N SER A 1028 4.00 19.88 -22.79
CA SER A 1028 2.73 20.16 -22.11
C SER A 1028 1.67 20.70 -23.06
N LEU A 1029 0.44 20.19 -22.90
CA LEU A 1029 -0.75 20.59 -23.66
C LEU A 1029 -1.84 21.25 -22.79
N ARG A 1030 -1.53 21.62 -21.54
CA ARG A 1030 -2.49 22.21 -20.59
C ARG A 1030 -3.15 23.50 -21.06
N ASP A 1031 -2.39 24.32 -21.77
CA ASP A 1031 -2.84 25.59 -22.33
C ASP A 1031 -3.37 25.45 -23.78
N MET A 1032 -3.58 24.21 -24.26
CA MET A 1032 -4.20 23.89 -25.55
C MET A 1032 -5.72 23.72 -25.39
N GLU A 1033 -6.49 24.17 -26.39
CA GLU A 1033 -7.92 23.92 -26.48
C GLU A 1033 -8.22 22.42 -26.67
N ASP A 1034 -9.26 21.90 -26.00
CA ASP A 1034 -9.62 20.46 -26.03
C ASP A 1034 -9.84 19.91 -27.44
N GLU A 1035 -10.45 20.72 -28.32
CA GLU A 1035 -10.68 20.39 -29.73
C GLU A 1035 -9.36 20.15 -30.51
N LEU A 1036 -8.27 20.77 -30.06
CA LEU A 1036 -6.95 20.70 -30.71
C LEU A 1036 -6.00 19.71 -30.05
N LYS A 1037 -6.26 19.23 -28.82
CA LYS A 1037 -5.36 18.29 -28.12
C LYS A 1037 -5.03 17.05 -28.94
N SER A 1038 -6.03 16.43 -29.58
CA SER A 1038 -5.81 15.24 -30.43
C SER A 1038 -4.89 15.53 -31.62
N ALA A 1039 -5.05 16.69 -32.27
CA ALA A 1039 -4.18 17.13 -33.38
C ALA A 1039 -2.78 17.51 -32.89
N ALA A 1040 -2.66 18.15 -31.73
CA ALA A 1040 -1.38 18.49 -31.11
C ALA A 1040 -0.60 17.25 -30.69
N MET A 1041 -1.23 16.27 -30.05
CA MET A 1041 -0.61 14.98 -29.74
C MET A 1041 -0.16 14.24 -31.00
N TYR A 1042 -0.93 14.30 -32.10
CA TYR A 1042 -0.52 13.74 -33.39
C TYR A 1042 0.74 14.43 -33.96
N ILE A 1043 0.76 15.76 -33.99
CA ILE A 1043 1.90 16.56 -34.49
C ILE A 1043 3.15 16.30 -33.64
N ILE A 1044 3.03 16.37 -32.31
CA ILE A 1044 4.15 16.10 -31.38
C ILE A 1044 4.64 14.66 -31.52
N MET A 1045 3.73 13.68 -31.62
CA MET A 1045 4.11 12.27 -31.82
C MET A 1045 4.85 12.05 -33.14
N ARG A 1046 4.39 12.68 -34.23
CA ARG A 1046 5.05 12.59 -35.54
C ARG A 1046 6.41 13.26 -35.53
N PHE A 1047 6.55 14.41 -34.89
CA PHE A 1047 7.84 15.09 -34.68
C PHE A 1047 8.83 14.23 -33.89
N ILE A 1048 8.39 13.68 -32.75
CA ILE A 1048 9.17 12.73 -31.94
C ILE A 1048 9.56 11.51 -32.78
N TRP A 1049 8.63 10.90 -33.51
CA TRP A 1049 8.89 9.74 -34.37
C TRP A 1049 9.93 10.02 -35.45
N ASN A 1050 9.85 11.19 -36.11
CA ASN A 1050 10.83 11.63 -37.11
C ASN A 1050 12.23 11.84 -36.51
N ALA A 1051 12.33 12.34 -35.28
CA ALA A 1051 13.60 12.52 -34.61
C ALA A 1051 14.19 11.20 -34.04
N ILE A 1052 13.36 10.31 -33.46
CA ILE A 1052 13.79 9.00 -32.96
C ILE A 1052 14.37 8.13 -34.09
N ARG A 1053 13.85 8.26 -35.33
CA ARG A 1053 14.42 7.56 -36.49
C ARG A 1053 15.87 7.99 -36.81
N LYS A 1054 16.39 9.11 -36.33
CA LYS A 1054 17.77 9.56 -36.65
C LYS A 1054 18.86 8.81 -35.87
N GLU A 1055 18.58 8.33 -34.66
CA GLU A 1055 19.60 7.74 -33.78
C GLU A 1055 19.04 6.58 -32.95
N LEU A 1056 19.72 5.43 -32.98
CA LEU A 1056 19.39 4.25 -32.16
C LEU A 1056 19.86 4.44 -30.71
N LYS A 1057 18.94 4.83 -29.83
CA LYS A 1057 19.19 5.01 -28.39
C LYS A 1057 17.98 4.51 -27.59
N ARG A 1058 18.19 4.03 -26.35
CA ARG A 1058 17.10 3.64 -25.45
C ARG A 1058 16.25 4.84 -25.08
N ARG A 1059 14.99 4.87 -25.51
CA ARG A 1059 14.05 5.94 -25.22
C ARG A 1059 12.70 5.40 -24.76
N ILE A 1060 12.04 6.13 -23.86
CA ILE A 1060 10.64 5.92 -23.50
C ILE A 1060 9.85 7.16 -23.93
N VAL A 1061 8.78 6.96 -24.70
CA VAL A 1061 7.76 8.01 -24.92
C VAL A 1061 6.58 7.68 -24.03
N LEU A 1062 6.31 8.52 -23.03
CA LEU A 1062 5.17 8.41 -22.14
C LEU A 1062 4.07 9.37 -22.58
N ILE A 1063 2.86 8.85 -22.72
CA ILE A 1063 1.66 9.64 -23.03
C ILE A 1063 0.74 9.54 -21.83
N ASP A 1064 0.57 10.66 -21.12
CA ASP A 1064 -0.48 10.76 -20.12
C ASP A 1064 -1.83 11.09 -20.76
N GLU A 1065 -2.92 10.64 -20.14
CA GLU A 1065 -4.29 10.72 -20.65
C GLU A 1065 -4.42 10.31 -22.14
N ALA A 1066 -3.83 9.17 -22.51
CA ALA A 1066 -3.73 8.69 -23.88
C ALA A 1066 -5.07 8.42 -24.60
N TRP A 1067 -6.22 8.48 -23.89
CA TRP A 1067 -7.56 8.42 -24.49
C TRP A 1067 -7.84 9.60 -25.43
N TRP A 1068 -7.17 10.75 -25.28
CA TRP A 1068 -7.24 11.84 -26.26
C TRP A 1068 -6.86 11.38 -27.68
N MET A 1069 -5.89 10.46 -27.81
CA MET A 1069 -5.51 9.88 -29.11
C MET A 1069 -6.43 8.74 -29.57
N MET A 1070 -7.36 8.26 -28.74
CA MET A 1070 -8.36 7.25 -29.12
C MET A 1070 -9.62 7.88 -29.75
N LYS A 1071 -9.75 9.22 -29.74
CA LYS A 1071 -10.92 9.95 -30.29
C LYS A 1071 -11.02 9.95 -31.82
N SER A 1072 -9.90 9.74 -32.52
CA SER A 1072 -9.84 9.63 -33.98
C SER A 1072 -9.18 8.31 -34.38
N GLU A 1073 -9.66 7.68 -35.45
CA GLU A 1073 -9.04 6.48 -36.01
C GLU A 1073 -7.65 6.76 -36.58
N ASP A 1074 -7.41 7.93 -37.18
CA ASP A 1074 -6.09 8.32 -37.70
C ASP A 1074 -5.07 8.45 -36.56
N THR A 1075 -5.45 9.06 -35.42
CA THR A 1075 -4.55 9.19 -34.25
C THR A 1075 -4.29 7.85 -33.57
N ALA A 1076 -5.31 7.00 -33.45
CA ALA A 1076 -5.21 5.69 -32.82
C ALA A 1076 -4.40 4.70 -33.69
N SER A 1077 -4.63 4.71 -35.01
CA SER A 1077 -3.89 3.92 -35.99
C SER A 1077 -2.41 4.32 -36.03
N PHE A 1078 -2.11 5.62 -36.01
CA PHE A 1078 -0.73 6.11 -35.96
C PHE A 1078 -0.01 5.67 -34.67
N LEU A 1079 -0.66 5.83 -33.51
CA LEU A 1079 -0.12 5.38 -32.22
C LEU A 1079 0.13 3.86 -32.21
N TYR A 1080 -0.81 3.07 -32.73
CA TYR A 1080 -0.64 1.62 -32.91
C TYR A 1080 0.52 1.26 -33.85
N SER A 1081 0.70 2.02 -34.92
CA SER A 1081 1.82 1.82 -35.86
C SER A 1081 3.17 2.05 -35.19
N ILE A 1082 3.25 2.95 -34.20
CA ILE A 1082 4.45 3.17 -33.38
C ILE A 1082 4.58 2.04 -32.37
N ALA A 1083 3.50 1.64 -31.69
CA ALA A 1083 3.52 0.52 -30.74
C ALA A 1083 4.08 -0.78 -31.36
N LYS A 1084 3.76 -1.05 -32.64
CA LYS A 1084 4.28 -2.19 -33.41
C LYS A 1084 5.72 -2.04 -33.90
N ARG A 1085 6.18 -0.82 -34.22
CA ARG A 1085 7.46 -0.58 -34.92
C ARG A 1085 8.56 -0.03 -34.02
N GLY A 1086 8.22 0.64 -32.93
CA GLY A 1086 9.14 1.39 -32.05
C GLY A 1086 10.29 0.56 -31.48
N ARG A 1087 10.06 -0.73 -31.17
CA ARG A 1087 11.13 -1.62 -30.68
C ARG A 1087 12.35 -1.71 -31.61
N LYS A 1088 12.16 -1.56 -32.94
CA LYS A 1088 13.27 -1.53 -33.92
C LYS A 1088 14.23 -0.35 -33.70
N TYR A 1089 13.81 0.67 -32.96
CA TYR A 1089 14.55 1.90 -32.69
C TYR A 1089 14.84 2.10 -31.20
N PHE A 1090 14.81 1.02 -30.40
CA PHE A 1090 14.93 1.07 -28.94
C PHE A 1090 13.94 2.03 -28.26
N LEU A 1091 12.76 2.22 -28.85
CA LEU A 1091 11.67 3.00 -28.29
C LEU A 1091 10.66 2.09 -27.56
N GLY A 1092 10.42 2.38 -26.27
CA GLY A 1092 9.26 1.89 -25.53
C GLY A 1092 8.17 2.96 -25.44
N LEU A 1093 6.96 2.62 -25.88
CA LEU A 1093 5.77 3.46 -25.71
C LEU A 1093 5.12 3.16 -24.35
N SER A 1094 4.92 4.16 -23.49
CA SER A 1094 4.16 4.04 -22.25
C SER A 1094 2.86 4.83 -22.37
N THR A 1095 1.70 4.19 -22.25
CA THR A 1095 0.41 4.89 -22.25
C THR A 1095 -0.24 4.82 -20.88
N ILE A 1096 -0.75 5.96 -20.41
CA ILE A 1096 -1.55 6.05 -19.18
C ILE A 1096 -2.97 6.45 -19.58
N THR A 1097 -3.97 5.80 -19.01
CA THR A 1097 -5.37 6.26 -19.15
C THR A 1097 -6.19 5.99 -17.89
N GLN A 1098 -7.03 6.96 -17.58
CA GLN A 1098 -8.03 6.93 -16.53
C GLN A 1098 -9.34 6.23 -16.96
N ASP A 1099 -9.59 6.06 -18.26
CA ASP A 1099 -10.67 5.20 -18.76
C ASP A 1099 -10.12 4.15 -19.72
N ALA A 1100 -10.16 2.90 -19.28
CA ALA A 1100 -9.83 1.76 -20.13
C ALA A 1100 -10.89 1.52 -21.21
N ALA A 1101 -12.15 1.92 -20.99
CA ALA A 1101 -13.25 1.65 -21.92
C ALA A 1101 -13.05 2.34 -23.28
N ASP A 1102 -12.36 3.48 -23.35
CA ASP A 1102 -12.09 4.16 -24.61
C ASP A 1102 -11.05 3.43 -25.47
N PHE A 1103 -10.06 2.80 -24.83
CA PHE A 1103 -9.18 1.84 -25.52
C PHE A 1103 -9.94 0.57 -25.94
N MET A 1104 -10.91 0.12 -25.16
CA MET A 1104 -11.74 -1.06 -25.52
C MET A 1104 -12.73 -0.81 -26.65
N LYS A 1105 -13.22 0.43 -26.83
CA LYS A 1105 -14.11 0.82 -27.94
C LYS A 1105 -13.34 1.01 -29.26
N SER A 1106 -12.08 1.45 -29.19
CA SER A 1106 -11.25 1.71 -30.36
C SER A 1106 -10.80 0.41 -31.02
N SER A 1107 -10.95 0.34 -32.34
CA SER A 1107 -10.44 -0.74 -33.20
C SER A 1107 -8.92 -0.95 -33.07
N TYR A 1108 -8.18 0.10 -32.67
CA TYR A 1108 -6.73 0.08 -32.46
C TYR A 1108 -6.30 0.02 -30.98
N GLY A 1109 -7.18 0.36 -30.04
CA GLY A 1109 -6.85 0.44 -28.61
C GLY A 1109 -6.56 -0.93 -27.97
N VAL A 1110 -7.37 -1.95 -28.26
CA VAL A 1110 -7.09 -3.34 -27.80
C VAL A 1110 -5.77 -3.87 -28.40
N PRO A 1111 -5.48 -3.71 -29.71
CA PRO A 1111 -4.17 -4.01 -30.27
C PRO A 1111 -2.97 -3.26 -29.65
N ILE A 1112 -3.16 -2.05 -29.11
CA ILE A 1112 -2.12 -1.33 -28.34
C ILE A 1112 -1.92 -1.98 -26.98
N ILE A 1113 -2.99 -2.26 -26.23
CA ILE A 1113 -2.96 -3.00 -24.95
C ILE A 1113 -2.16 -4.30 -25.11
N THR A 1114 -2.52 -5.13 -26.09
CA THR A 1114 -1.88 -6.45 -26.29
C THR A 1114 -0.45 -6.36 -26.84
N ASN A 1115 -0.03 -5.21 -27.39
CA ASN A 1115 1.39 -4.96 -27.74
C ASN A 1115 2.23 -4.46 -26.57
N SER A 1116 1.62 -4.11 -25.44
CA SER A 1116 2.33 -3.70 -24.24
C SER A 1116 2.78 -4.92 -23.45
N SER A 1117 4.08 -5.25 -23.51
CA SER A 1117 4.66 -6.34 -22.74
C SER A 1117 4.72 -6.04 -21.24
N ILE A 1118 4.58 -4.77 -20.85
CA ILE A 1118 4.29 -4.38 -19.46
C ILE A 1118 2.86 -3.89 -19.38
N GLN A 1119 2.13 -4.35 -18.38
CA GLN A 1119 0.78 -3.85 -18.13
C GLN A 1119 0.65 -3.66 -16.62
N LEU A 1120 0.05 -2.55 -16.20
CA LEU A 1120 -0.21 -2.26 -14.79
C LEU A 1120 -1.68 -1.92 -14.63
N LEU A 1121 -2.42 -2.88 -14.09
CA LEU A 1121 -3.82 -2.71 -13.74
C LEU A 1121 -3.87 -2.28 -12.28
N LEU A 1122 -4.13 -0.99 -12.03
CA LEU A 1122 -4.47 -0.48 -10.70
C LEU A 1122 -5.97 -0.68 -10.45
N LYS A 1123 -6.48 -0.24 -9.28
CA LYS A 1123 -7.89 -0.43 -8.89
C LYS A 1123 -8.88 -0.04 -10.01
N GLN A 1124 -9.75 -0.97 -10.39
CA GLN A 1124 -10.71 -0.83 -11.49
C GLN A 1124 -12.14 -0.55 -11.00
N SER A 1125 -12.99 -0.08 -11.90
CA SER A 1125 -14.43 0.06 -11.64
C SER A 1125 -15.15 -1.28 -11.81
N PRO A 1126 -16.19 -1.58 -11.00
CA PRO A 1126 -17.04 -2.75 -11.20
C PRO A 1126 -17.77 -2.79 -12.54
N THR A 1127 -17.90 -1.65 -13.23
CA THR A 1127 -18.54 -1.55 -14.56
C THR A 1127 -17.62 -1.95 -15.71
N THR A 1128 -16.31 -1.81 -15.53
CA THR A 1128 -15.31 -2.08 -16.58
C THR A 1128 -14.56 -3.40 -16.33
N ILE A 1129 -14.57 -3.92 -15.10
CA ILE A 1129 -13.83 -5.13 -14.71
C ILE A 1129 -14.18 -6.38 -15.52
N ASP A 1130 -15.44 -6.60 -15.91
CA ASP A 1130 -15.83 -7.79 -16.70
C ASP A 1130 -15.30 -7.75 -18.14
N VAL A 1131 -15.11 -6.54 -18.69
CA VAL A 1131 -14.48 -6.33 -19.99
C VAL A 1131 -12.97 -6.53 -19.87
N LEU A 1132 -12.36 -6.00 -18.81
CA LEU A 1132 -10.93 -6.18 -18.53
C LEU A 1132 -10.58 -7.64 -18.24
N GLN A 1133 -11.39 -8.37 -17.48
CA GLN A 1133 -11.22 -9.81 -17.22
C GLN A 1133 -11.08 -10.59 -18.52
N LYS A 1134 -11.94 -10.32 -19.51
CA LYS A 1134 -11.90 -10.97 -20.83
C LYS A 1134 -10.76 -10.51 -21.72
N THR A 1135 -10.26 -9.29 -21.53
CA THR A 1135 -9.22 -8.69 -22.38
C THR A 1135 -7.82 -9.08 -21.93
N PHE A 1136 -7.63 -9.15 -20.61
CA PHE A 1136 -6.36 -9.45 -19.95
C PHE A 1136 -6.29 -10.91 -19.47
N ASN A 1137 -7.29 -11.75 -19.81
CA ASN A 1137 -7.44 -13.14 -19.35
C ASN A 1137 -7.29 -13.31 -17.83
N LEU A 1138 -7.87 -12.41 -17.05
CA LEU A 1138 -7.74 -12.42 -15.59
C LEU A 1138 -8.49 -13.60 -14.98
N THR A 1139 -7.90 -14.23 -13.95
CA THR A 1139 -8.66 -15.16 -13.10
C THR A 1139 -9.74 -14.42 -12.30
N ASP A 1140 -10.70 -15.15 -11.71
CA ASP A 1140 -11.68 -14.53 -10.83
C ASP A 1140 -11.01 -13.91 -9.58
N GLU A 1141 -9.97 -14.55 -9.04
CA GLU A 1141 -9.15 -14.01 -7.94
C GLU A 1141 -8.43 -12.71 -8.32
N GLU A 1142 -7.84 -12.65 -9.50
CA GLU A 1142 -7.20 -11.44 -10.03
C GLU A 1142 -8.20 -10.29 -10.22
N LYS A 1143 -9.40 -10.62 -10.72
CA LYS A 1143 -10.53 -9.69 -10.80
C LYS A 1143 -10.94 -9.17 -9.42
N TYR A 1144 -11.10 -10.03 -8.41
CA TYR A 1144 -11.42 -9.60 -7.05
C TYR A 1144 -10.30 -8.74 -6.45
N LEU A 1145 -9.03 -9.12 -6.67
CA LEU A 1145 -7.87 -8.35 -6.26
C LEU A 1145 -7.87 -6.93 -6.85
N LEU A 1146 -8.21 -6.74 -8.14
CA LEU A 1146 -8.32 -5.42 -8.75
C LEU A 1146 -9.50 -4.58 -8.25
N LEU A 1147 -10.57 -5.22 -7.77
CA LEU A 1147 -11.71 -4.53 -7.15
C LEU A 1147 -11.41 -4.10 -5.71
N GLU A 1148 -10.56 -4.86 -4.99
CA GLU A 1148 -10.23 -4.63 -3.59
C GLU A 1148 -8.90 -3.90 -3.34
N SER A 1149 -8.06 -3.74 -4.37
CA SER A 1149 -6.74 -3.10 -4.27
C SER A 1149 -6.79 -1.65 -3.76
N GLY A 1150 -5.81 -1.29 -2.92
CA GLY A 1150 -5.60 0.08 -2.44
C GLY A 1150 -4.90 0.99 -3.46
N VAL A 1151 -4.66 2.25 -3.06
CA VAL A 1151 -3.87 3.19 -3.87
C VAL A 1151 -2.42 2.70 -3.97
N GLY A 1152 -1.86 2.69 -5.18
CA GLY A 1152 -0.54 2.12 -5.44
C GLY A 1152 -0.49 0.59 -5.36
N GLU A 1153 -1.63 -0.09 -5.32
CA GLU A 1153 -1.72 -1.55 -5.37
C GLU A 1153 -2.52 -1.99 -6.61
N GLY A 1154 -2.20 -3.17 -7.14
CA GLY A 1154 -2.84 -3.69 -8.35
C GLY A 1154 -2.21 -4.99 -8.84
N ILE A 1155 -2.35 -5.28 -10.12
CA ILE A 1155 -1.68 -6.40 -10.80
C ILE A 1155 -0.70 -5.85 -11.83
N PHE A 1156 0.51 -6.39 -11.79
CA PHE A 1156 1.60 -6.08 -12.69
C PHE A 1156 1.87 -7.26 -13.63
N PHE A 1157 2.00 -6.96 -14.91
CA PHE A 1157 2.19 -7.93 -15.99
C PHE A 1157 3.55 -7.71 -16.62
N ALA A 1158 4.29 -8.79 -16.85
CA ALA A 1158 5.50 -8.80 -17.67
C ALA A 1158 5.43 -10.00 -18.64
N GLY A 1159 5.08 -9.70 -19.90
CA GLY A 1159 4.67 -10.70 -20.87
C GLY A 1159 3.43 -11.45 -20.38
N LEU A 1160 3.53 -12.78 -20.28
CA LEU A 1160 2.46 -13.67 -19.79
C LEU A 1160 2.49 -13.87 -18.26
N LYS A 1161 3.40 -13.21 -17.53
CA LYS A 1161 3.54 -13.38 -16.07
C LYS A 1161 2.78 -12.27 -15.35
N HIS A 1162 1.86 -12.65 -14.47
CA HIS A 1162 1.09 -11.73 -13.63
C HIS A 1162 1.56 -11.82 -12.17
N VAL A 1163 1.69 -10.68 -11.47
CA VAL A 1163 1.96 -10.62 -10.03
C VAL A 1163 1.17 -9.51 -9.36
N ALA A 1164 0.67 -9.73 -8.15
CA ALA A 1164 0.09 -8.66 -7.35
C ALA A 1164 1.19 -7.70 -6.88
N ILE A 1165 1.08 -6.41 -7.22
CA ILE A 1165 2.10 -5.39 -6.94
C ILE A 1165 1.65 -4.42 -5.85
N LYS A 1166 2.63 -3.93 -5.09
CA LYS A 1166 2.55 -2.68 -4.33
C LYS A 1166 3.71 -1.76 -4.67
N ILE A 1167 3.38 -0.54 -5.07
CA ILE A 1167 4.31 0.51 -5.47
C ILE A 1167 4.91 1.15 -4.22
N ILE A 1168 6.23 1.40 -4.25
CA ILE A 1168 6.99 2.01 -3.16
C ILE A 1168 8.05 2.98 -3.69
N SER A 1169 8.36 4.01 -2.90
CA SER A 1169 9.53 4.88 -3.08
C SER A 1169 10.41 4.91 -1.85
N SER A 1170 11.65 5.35 -2.05
CA SER A 1170 12.50 5.91 -1.01
C SER A 1170 12.16 7.38 -0.73
N TYR A 1171 12.55 7.87 0.44
CA TYR A 1171 12.37 9.26 0.85
C TYR A 1171 12.98 10.29 -0.12
N THR A 1172 14.10 9.94 -0.78
CA THR A 1172 14.76 10.82 -1.76
C THR A 1172 14.00 10.88 -3.08
N GLU A 1173 13.47 9.75 -3.55
CA GLU A 1173 12.63 9.71 -4.76
C GLU A 1173 11.35 10.54 -4.54
N ASP A 1174 10.70 10.41 -3.36
CA ASP A 1174 9.51 11.17 -2.97
C ASP A 1174 9.66 12.69 -3.17
N GLN A 1175 10.81 13.26 -2.79
CA GLN A 1175 11.11 14.69 -2.95
C GLN A 1175 11.29 15.16 -4.40
N ILE A 1176 11.58 14.24 -5.33
CA ILE A 1176 11.86 14.52 -6.74
C ILE A 1176 10.59 14.28 -7.59
N ILE A 1177 9.83 13.23 -7.29
CA ILE A 1177 8.59 12.87 -7.99
C ILE A 1177 7.37 13.66 -7.53
N THR A 1178 7.47 14.42 -6.44
CA THR A 1178 6.31 15.00 -5.78
C THR A 1178 5.49 15.91 -6.69
N SER A 1179 4.18 15.65 -6.74
CA SER A 1179 3.16 16.54 -7.31
C SER A 1179 2.72 17.64 -6.34
N ASP A 1180 3.40 17.81 -5.19
CA ASP A 1180 3.02 18.78 -4.16
C ASP A 1180 3.76 20.13 -4.35
N PRO A 1181 3.11 21.17 -4.92
CA PRO A 1181 3.70 22.50 -5.06
C PRO A 1181 4.30 23.12 -3.79
N SER A 1182 3.93 22.66 -2.59
CA SER A 1182 4.48 23.19 -1.35
C SER A 1182 5.85 22.62 -1.01
N GLN A 1183 6.11 21.33 -1.34
CA GLN A 1183 7.45 20.73 -1.35
C GLN A 1183 8.30 21.34 -2.46
N ILE A 1184 7.77 21.42 -3.68
CA ILE A 1184 8.42 22.03 -4.86
C ILE A 1184 8.97 23.43 -4.52
N LEU A 1185 8.14 24.31 -3.96
CA LEU A 1185 8.55 25.66 -3.60
C LEU A 1185 9.50 25.71 -2.40
N SER A 1186 9.43 24.75 -1.47
CA SER A 1186 10.42 24.65 -0.39
C SER A 1186 11.80 24.26 -0.92
N ILE A 1187 11.86 23.40 -1.94
CA ILE A 1187 13.09 22.97 -2.61
C ILE A 1187 13.64 24.08 -3.50
N LYS A 1188 12.79 24.81 -4.25
CA LYS A 1188 13.22 26.01 -5.00
C LYS A 1188 13.77 27.09 -4.08
N LYS A 1189 13.12 27.36 -2.93
CA LYS A 1189 13.63 28.31 -1.94
C LYS A 1189 14.95 27.83 -1.33
N ALA A 1190 15.06 26.57 -0.95
CA ALA A 1190 16.29 26.01 -0.40
C ALA A 1190 17.46 26.10 -1.41
N LYS A 1191 17.22 25.88 -2.71
CA LYS A 1191 18.21 26.13 -3.77
C LYS A 1191 18.64 27.60 -3.83
N GLN A 1192 17.70 28.54 -3.82
CA GLN A 1192 18.01 29.98 -3.82
C GLN A 1192 18.81 30.40 -2.58
N ASP A 1193 18.41 29.95 -1.39
CA ASP A 1193 19.12 30.22 -0.13
C ASP A 1193 20.56 29.62 -0.17
N LEU A 1194 20.75 28.48 -0.85
CA LEU A 1194 22.07 27.85 -1.05
C LEU A 1194 22.94 28.61 -2.06
N GLU A 1195 22.37 28.98 -3.22
CA GLU A 1195 23.03 29.76 -4.27
C GLU A 1195 23.47 31.14 -3.75
N GLU A 1196 22.63 31.81 -2.95
CA GLU A 1196 23.00 33.04 -2.25
C GLU A 1196 24.14 32.83 -1.24
N THR A 1197 24.20 31.66 -0.60
CA THR A 1197 25.25 31.34 0.39
C THR A 1197 26.57 31.01 -0.30
N GLU A 1198 26.54 30.27 -1.40
CA GLU A 1198 27.73 29.99 -2.23
C GLU A 1198 28.26 31.25 -2.92
N ALA A 1199 27.37 32.14 -3.39
CA ALA A 1199 27.76 33.44 -3.93
C ALA A 1199 28.48 34.30 -2.89
N LYS A 1200 27.98 34.33 -1.63
CA LYS A 1200 28.61 35.01 -0.48
C LYS A 1200 29.90 34.34 0.02
N GLN A 1201 30.21 33.11 -0.40
CA GLN A 1201 31.48 32.43 -0.12
C GLN A 1201 32.50 32.58 -1.26
N LYS A 1202 32.07 32.98 -2.46
CA LYS A 1202 32.93 33.27 -3.62
C LYS A 1202 33.28 34.76 -3.76
N SER A 1203 32.63 35.64 -3.00
CA SER A 1203 32.93 37.07 -2.82
C SER A 1203 33.80 37.33 -1.60
#